data_AF-A0A670HME2-F1
#
_entry.id   AF-A0A670HME2-F1
#
_cell.length_a   1.000
_cell.length_b   1.000
_cell.length_c   1.000
_cell.angle_alpha   90.00
_cell.angle_beta   90.00
_cell.angle_gamma   90.00
#
_symmetry.space_group_name_H-M   'P 1'
#
loop_
_entity.id
_entity.type
_entity.pdbx_description
1 polymer ?
#
loop_
_entity_poly.entity_id
_entity_poly.type
_entity_poly.pdbx_seq_one_letter_code
_entity_poly.pdbx_strand_id
1 'polypeptide(L)'
;MLSVRRFYLFALRCRQCQTWSGDPLLSQLNNCINEDQVFDLVGKNKTKLSEKHVGRAINILWGFQKKKPEPLRLTDYVKNHSQFLILRILAENKIEQMDNEALVDILYNLLRFGIEAHDSLVEELVMECWRRLNGLSMPLLSKFAMCLHDQQMYLSPLTGDIADIVNRNLDSIQDGRVLSILMVSISGVISQHFRDRLIQKAEFLLETSESAPLNNARRFVQFLRNVKLPHRPLLDKCNKVFLQDANQLGVDRVVIILGLYQALQFSNVELKLVAKQKLMEAMDDYNNSSSFPRLFVTLAPMAGPEVRERLTETALLVADEFDHQQTLAVADTMQETEIRHPQLIQKIVSLLYKHMDLYKPVELAKLAYALLLFHCSNPEIYSKLQRLLTSCLHTNVVPTDISMLIRVLSLLPNSYMDEVIVTRMEAVMPQCSLSDLSSFATAVMKWIRRDQPYQQSPTVQYGKLLQKVNNCALERLQKANDLELLLDELKYISGDWFEEMLLEETMVALQRLADQITWTNVPELSSFFARTSYLCVPLLDRIAAVTVQHIDKVYSSEIYSFLRPFATLNYDPPQSEEFFEACLQHLSSCLGSFEPHLLVLLGFALAVAEYFPENVIKAIFNIEFLAKLDAQLETLPGSLNRRVRLRLMELNRAVCLECPELQIPWFHERYCQQLQRKGSGSLSALQQQIHGLLGEILGGSHFAKVSVLTPYYYGIDFECILDKNKKPLPHTEQIVVMADLKGMHWEQDGLLLGRKGLPPGAQRIAVDFLDSKAFCKNLNHLKGEAAMKKRHLEILGYHVVQIPHFEWNSMELSSKEAWMEYLKNKIYEKV
;
A
#
# COMPACT_ATOMS: atom_id res chain seq x y z
N MET A 1 -23.82 -52.84 -33.43
CA MET A 1 -23.84 -52.95 -34.90
C MET A 1 -25.05 -52.22 -35.45
N LEU A 2 -24.83 -51.33 -36.43
CA LEU A 2 -25.71 -50.95 -37.55
C LEU A 2 -27.12 -50.40 -37.21
N SER A 3 -27.34 -49.07 -37.21
CA SER A 3 -27.75 -48.21 -38.36
C SER A 3 -29.20 -48.50 -38.83
N VAL A 4 -30.13 -47.54 -39.03
CA VAL A 4 -30.12 -46.44 -40.00
C VAL A 4 -31.21 -45.38 -39.70
N ARG A 5 -30.92 -44.17 -40.20
CA ARG A 5 -31.60 -42.86 -40.29
C ARG A 5 -33.08 -42.78 -40.71
N ARG A 6 -33.74 -41.75 -40.16
CA ARG A 6 -34.66 -40.70 -40.72
C ARG A 6 -35.40 -40.99 -42.04
N PHE A 7 -36.70 -40.64 -42.09
CA PHE A 7 -37.21 -39.43 -42.78
C PHE A 7 -38.65 -39.04 -42.36
N TYR A 8 -38.79 -37.74 -42.08
CA TYR A 8 -39.96 -36.86 -41.87
C TYR A 8 -41.16 -36.99 -42.86
N LEU A 9 -42.39 -36.66 -42.40
CA LEU A 9 -43.13 -35.40 -42.68
C LEU A 9 -44.61 -35.44 -42.19
N PHE A 10 -45.01 -34.33 -41.55
CA PHE A 10 -46.35 -33.71 -41.42
C PHE A 10 -47.50 -34.30 -40.58
N ALA A 11 -47.73 -33.58 -39.47
CA ALA A 11 -48.96 -32.88 -39.09
C ALA A 11 -50.18 -33.67 -38.58
N LEU A 12 -50.45 -33.52 -37.28
CA LEU A 12 -51.81 -33.41 -36.75
C LEU A 12 -51.84 -32.68 -35.40
N ARG A 13 -52.37 -31.46 -35.46
CA ARG A 13 -53.35 -30.84 -34.53
C ARG A 13 -53.21 -31.15 -33.03
N CYS A 14 -52.66 -30.20 -32.29
CA CYS A 14 -53.10 -29.93 -30.92
C CYS A 14 -53.70 -28.52 -30.85
N ARG A 15 -54.91 -28.48 -30.29
CA ARG A 15 -55.82 -27.34 -30.20
C ARG A 15 -55.16 -26.13 -29.54
N GLN A 16 -55.20 -24.99 -30.23
CA GLN A 16 -55.07 -23.67 -29.63
C GLN A 16 -56.29 -23.44 -28.73
N CYS A 17 -56.11 -23.49 -27.41
CA CYS A 17 -56.93 -22.68 -26.52
C CYS A 17 -56.37 -21.25 -26.59
N GLN A 18 -57.05 -20.40 -27.37
CA GLN A 18 -56.84 -18.96 -27.39
C GLN A 18 -57.22 -18.37 -26.02
N THR A 19 -56.23 -17.93 -25.24
CA THR A 19 -56.42 -16.83 -24.29
C THR A 19 -56.13 -15.52 -25.01
N TRP A 20 -57.14 -15.02 -25.74
CA TRP A 20 -57.13 -13.67 -26.29
C TRP A 20 -57.46 -12.65 -25.20
N SER A 21 -56.45 -12.16 -24.51
CA SER A 21 -56.53 -10.94 -23.71
C SER A 21 -55.14 -10.27 -23.61
N GLY A 22 -54.52 -10.01 -24.77
CA GLY A 22 -53.29 -9.21 -24.84
C GLY A 22 -53.64 -7.74 -25.05
N ASP A 23 -53.15 -6.85 -24.18
CA ASP A 23 -53.31 -5.42 -24.35
C ASP A 23 -52.71 -4.98 -25.71
N PRO A 24 -53.52 -4.49 -26.66
CA PRO A 24 -53.06 -4.20 -28.02
C PRO A 24 -52.03 -3.06 -28.04
N LEU A 25 -52.07 -2.14 -27.09
CA LEU A 25 -51.13 -1.01 -27.03
C LEU A 25 -49.76 -1.46 -26.49
N LEU A 26 -49.71 -2.40 -25.52
CA LEU A 26 -48.45 -3.03 -25.12
C LEU A 26 -47.79 -3.80 -26.27
N SER A 27 -48.59 -4.50 -27.08
CA SER A 27 -48.09 -5.20 -28.28
C SER A 27 -47.47 -4.22 -29.28
N GLN A 28 -48.15 -3.10 -29.54
CA GLN A 28 -47.64 -2.04 -30.42
C GLN A 28 -46.35 -1.42 -29.88
N LEU A 29 -46.27 -1.10 -28.58
CA LEU A 29 -45.06 -0.57 -27.96
C LEU A 29 -43.88 -1.54 -28.11
N ASN A 30 -44.10 -2.84 -27.90
CA ASN A 30 -43.06 -3.86 -28.04
C ASN A 30 -42.52 -4.02 -29.47
N ASN A 31 -43.30 -3.62 -30.48
CA ASN A 31 -42.92 -3.71 -31.89
C ASN A 31 -42.23 -2.43 -32.40
N CYS A 32 -42.08 -1.38 -31.57
CA CYS A 32 -41.33 -0.19 -31.94
C CYS A 32 -39.87 -0.53 -32.21
N ILE A 33 -39.28 0.10 -33.23
CA ILE A 33 -37.87 -0.08 -33.62
C ILE A 33 -37.00 1.14 -33.31
N ASN A 34 -37.60 2.30 -33.03
CA ASN A 34 -36.89 3.53 -32.68
C ASN A 34 -37.69 4.39 -31.68
N GLU A 35 -37.02 5.43 -31.17
CA GLU A 35 -37.54 6.36 -30.17
C GLU A 35 -38.76 7.15 -30.69
N ASP A 36 -38.72 7.57 -31.95
CA ASP A 36 -39.81 8.35 -32.60
C ASP A 36 -41.13 7.57 -32.64
N GLN A 37 -41.11 6.28 -32.98
CA GLN A 37 -42.31 5.44 -33.01
C GLN A 37 -42.93 5.29 -31.61
N VAL A 38 -42.11 5.21 -30.57
CA VAL A 38 -42.60 5.19 -29.18
C VAL A 38 -43.27 6.53 -28.86
N PHE A 39 -42.64 7.65 -29.21
CA PHE A 39 -43.21 8.98 -28.97
C PHE A 39 -44.48 9.24 -29.78
N ASP A 40 -44.58 8.77 -31.02
CA ASP A 40 -45.79 8.86 -31.84
C ASP A 40 -46.95 8.08 -31.22
N LEU A 41 -46.70 6.87 -30.72
CA LEU A 41 -47.71 6.06 -30.05
C LEU A 41 -48.17 6.69 -28.74
N VAL A 42 -47.24 7.24 -27.95
CA VAL A 42 -47.53 7.99 -26.72
C VAL A 42 -48.36 9.23 -27.04
N GLY A 43 -47.95 9.99 -28.06
CA GLY A 43 -48.63 11.20 -28.50
C GLY A 43 -50.07 10.96 -28.97
N LYS A 44 -50.32 9.84 -29.66
CA LYS A 44 -51.66 9.44 -30.13
C LYS A 44 -52.58 8.91 -29.04
N ASN A 45 -52.03 8.41 -27.93
CA ASN A 45 -52.78 7.67 -26.91
C ASN A 45 -52.69 8.26 -25.50
N LYS A 46 -52.31 9.54 -25.34
CA LYS A 46 -52.03 10.19 -24.05
C LYS A 46 -53.03 9.89 -22.92
N THR A 47 -54.33 9.89 -23.22
CA THR A 47 -55.40 9.66 -22.23
C THR A 47 -55.70 8.19 -21.94
N LYS A 48 -55.17 7.26 -22.75
CA LYS A 48 -55.40 5.81 -22.66
C LYS A 48 -54.19 5.04 -22.09
N LEU A 49 -53.05 5.70 -21.89
CA LEU A 49 -51.86 5.07 -21.32
C LEU A 49 -52.13 4.69 -19.86
N SER A 50 -51.96 3.41 -19.52
CA SER A 50 -52.01 2.89 -18.15
C SER A 50 -50.62 3.00 -17.52
N GLU A 51 -50.51 2.76 -16.23
CA GLU A 51 -49.24 2.65 -15.52
C GLU A 51 -48.27 1.64 -16.18
N LYS A 52 -48.80 0.50 -16.65
CA LYS A 52 -48.03 -0.51 -17.40
C LYS A 52 -47.54 0.00 -18.74
N HIS A 53 -48.36 0.77 -19.46
CA HIS A 53 -47.97 1.40 -20.71
C HIS A 53 -46.84 2.40 -20.52
N VAL A 54 -46.94 3.24 -19.48
CA VAL A 54 -45.93 4.25 -19.15
C VAL A 54 -44.59 3.60 -18.78
N GLY A 55 -44.60 2.64 -17.85
CA GLY A 55 -43.39 1.92 -17.46
C GLY A 55 -42.74 1.19 -18.62
N ARG A 56 -43.54 0.53 -19.47
CA ARG A 56 -43.03 -0.17 -20.66
C ARG A 56 -42.44 0.79 -21.69
N ALA A 57 -43.07 1.93 -21.95
CA ALA A 57 -42.57 2.93 -22.90
C ALA A 57 -41.19 3.46 -22.47
N ILE A 58 -41.03 3.84 -21.20
CA ILE A 58 -39.75 4.31 -20.65
C ILE A 58 -38.67 3.21 -20.74
N ASN A 59 -39.02 1.96 -20.39
CA ASN A 59 -38.13 0.81 -20.51
C ASN A 59 -37.64 0.57 -21.95
N ILE A 60 -38.52 0.69 -22.94
CA ILE A 60 -38.16 0.51 -24.36
C ILE A 60 -37.25 1.64 -24.85
N LEU A 61 -37.55 2.89 -24.47
CA LEU A 61 -36.70 4.04 -24.80
C LEU A 61 -35.27 3.84 -24.29
N TRP A 62 -35.10 3.39 -23.04
CA TRP A 62 -33.78 3.05 -22.51
C TRP A 62 -33.18 1.82 -23.20
N GLY A 63 -34.01 0.83 -23.55
CA GLY A 63 -33.62 -0.34 -24.32
C GLY A 63 -32.95 0.00 -25.66
N PHE A 64 -33.43 1.04 -26.36
CA PHE A 64 -32.79 1.54 -27.58
C PHE A 64 -31.42 2.18 -27.29
N GLN A 65 -31.31 2.99 -26.22
CA GLN A 65 -30.02 3.58 -25.84
C GLN A 65 -29.00 2.52 -25.42
N LYS A 66 -29.43 1.46 -24.75
CA LYS A 66 -28.56 0.39 -24.27
C LYS A 66 -27.90 -0.40 -25.40
N LYS A 67 -28.55 -0.50 -26.57
CA LYS A 67 -27.99 -1.16 -27.76
C LYS A 67 -26.95 -0.31 -28.49
N LYS A 68 -26.93 1.01 -28.24
CA LYS A 68 -25.99 1.96 -28.85
C LYS A 68 -24.73 2.08 -27.97
N PRO A 69 -23.52 2.17 -28.58
CA PRO A 69 -22.31 2.61 -27.88
C PRO A 69 -22.55 3.96 -27.20
N GLU A 70 -21.92 4.20 -26.04
CA GLU A 70 -22.12 5.40 -25.24
C GLU A 70 -22.06 6.74 -26.01
N PRO A 71 -21.08 7.00 -26.92
CA PRO A 71 -21.03 8.26 -27.67
C PRO A 71 -22.15 8.43 -28.70
N LEU A 72 -22.85 7.34 -29.05
CA LEU A 72 -23.97 7.35 -30.02
C LEU A 72 -25.34 7.37 -29.34
N ARG A 73 -25.39 7.46 -28.00
CA ARG A 73 -26.64 7.53 -27.26
C ARG A 73 -27.29 8.89 -27.43
N LEU A 74 -28.59 8.89 -27.64
CA LEU A 74 -29.44 10.06 -27.83
C LEU A 74 -30.18 10.41 -26.53
N THR A 75 -29.49 10.34 -25.38
CA THR A 75 -30.10 10.58 -24.06
C THR A 75 -30.63 11.99 -23.94
N ASP A 76 -29.91 13.00 -24.44
CA ASP A 76 -30.34 14.39 -24.38
C ASP A 76 -31.55 14.67 -25.28
N TYR A 77 -31.61 14.02 -26.44
CA TYR A 77 -32.78 14.09 -27.33
C TYR A 77 -34.02 13.53 -26.63
N VAL A 78 -33.92 12.33 -26.04
CA VAL A 78 -35.04 11.71 -25.31
C VAL A 78 -35.43 12.56 -24.10
N LYS A 79 -34.46 13.01 -23.31
CA LYS A 79 -34.66 13.85 -22.11
C LYS A 79 -35.45 15.11 -22.42
N ASN A 80 -35.14 15.77 -23.53
CA ASN A 80 -35.75 17.05 -23.92
C ASN A 80 -37.02 16.88 -24.79
N HIS A 81 -37.41 15.64 -25.12
CA HIS A 81 -38.56 15.39 -25.98
C HIS A 81 -39.90 15.64 -25.25
N SER A 82 -40.82 16.36 -25.89
CA SER A 82 -42.13 16.72 -25.30
C SER A 82 -42.96 15.52 -24.83
N GLN A 83 -42.91 14.39 -25.56
CA GLN A 83 -43.62 13.16 -25.18
C GLN A 83 -42.95 12.44 -24.00
N PHE A 84 -41.65 12.62 -23.80
CA PHE A 84 -40.97 12.09 -22.63
C PHE A 84 -41.38 12.85 -21.36
N LEU A 85 -41.54 14.18 -21.44
CA LEU A 85 -42.12 14.97 -20.36
C LEU A 85 -43.54 14.49 -20.01
N ILE A 86 -44.37 14.19 -21.02
CA ILE A 86 -45.72 13.62 -20.79
C ILE A 86 -45.65 12.27 -20.09
N LEU A 87 -44.72 11.37 -20.51
CA LEU A 87 -44.53 10.09 -19.82
C LEU A 87 -44.12 10.28 -18.36
N ARG A 88 -43.29 11.28 -18.06
CA ARG A 88 -42.88 11.60 -16.69
C ARG A 88 -44.06 12.08 -15.84
N ILE A 89 -44.85 13.03 -16.35
CA ILE A 89 -46.06 13.52 -15.67
C ILE A 89 -47.07 12.37 -15.46
N LEU A 90 -47.26 11.52 -16.47
CA LEU A 90 -48.15 10.35 -16.34
C LEU A 90 -47.60 9.32 -15.37
N ALA A 91 -46.29 9.15 -15.28
CA ALA A 91 -45.67 8.28 -14.29
C ALA A 91 -45.94 8.80 -12.88
N GLU A 92 -45.70 10.10 -12.65
CA GLU A 92 -45.85 10.77 -11.34
C GLU A 92 -47.27 10.64 -10.80
N ASN A 93 -48.27 10.89 -11.67
CA ASN A 93 -49.70 10.76 -11.30
C ASN A 93 -50.15 9.31 -11.04
N LYS A 94 -49.36 8.31 -11.41
CA LYS A 94 -49.74 6.88 -11.37
C LYS A 94 -48.82 6.02 -10.51
N ILE A 95 -47.91 6.62 -9.75
CA ILE A 95 -46.94 5.93 -8.90
C ILE A 95 -47.61 4.89 -7.99
N GLU A 96 -48.72 5.25 -7.33
CA GLU A 96 -49.41 4.35 -6.41
C GLU A 96 -49.97 3.08 -7.10
N GLN A 97 -50.28 3.15 -8.40
CA GLN A 97 -50.84 2.04 -9.16
C GLN A 97 -49.76 1.13 -9.76
N MET A 98 -48.51 1.58 -9.81
CA MET A 98 -47.40 0.81 -10.36
C MET A 98 -47.03 -0.37 -9.46
N ASP A 99 -46.60 -1.46 -10.07
CA ASP A 99 -45.98 -2.57 -9.34
C ASP A 99 -44.51 -2.25 -8.97
N ASN A 100 -43.95 -3.08 -8.09
CA ASN A 100 -42.60 -2.87 -7.56
C ASN A 100 -41.52 -2.91 -8.65
N GLU A 101 -41.71 -3.71 -9.72
CA GLU A 101 -40.77 -3.80 -10.82
C GLU A 101 -40.79 -2.50 -11.65
N ALA A 102 -41.98 -2.02 -12.03
CA ALA A 102 -42.13 -0.78 -12.79
C ALA A 102 -41.57 0.43 -12.04
N LEU A 103 -41.81 0.55 -10.73
CA LEU A 103 -41.29 1.65 -9.90
C LEU A 103 -39.76 1.72 -9.97
N VAL A 104 -39.09 0.61 -9.66
CA VAL A 104 -37.62 0.54 -9.62
C VAL A 104 -37.02 0.66 -11.03
N ASP A 105 -37.67 0.10 -12.04
CA ASP A 105 -37.25 0.20 -13.44
C ASP A 105 -37.32 1.62 -13.97
N ILE A 106 -38.43 2.33 -13.73
CA ILE A 106 -38.61 3.71 -14.14
C ILE A 106 -37.55 4.58 -13.45
N LEU A 107 -37.41 4.48 -12.13
CA LEU A 107 -36.40 5.22 -11.38
C LEU A 107 -34.99 5.00 -11.96
N TYR A 108 -34.62 3.74 -12.18
CA TYR A 108 -33.34 3.40 -12.79
C TYR A 108 -33.14 4.03 -14.16
N ASN A 109 -34.14 3.97 -15.03
CA ASN A 109 -34.02 4.53 -16.38
C ASN A 109 -33.95 6.06 -16.36
N LEU A 110 -34.71 6.74 -15.50
CA LEU A 110 -34.67 8.20 -15.35
C LEU A 110 -33.26 8.70 -15.00
N LEU A 111 -32.61 8.04 -14.03
CA LEU A 111 -31.22 8.37 -13.68
C LEU A 111 -30.26 8.14 -14.84
N ARG A 112 -30.50 7.11 -15.68
CA ARG A 112 -29.69 6.85 -16.89
C ARG A 112 -29.92 7.85 -18.02
N PHE A 113 -31.08 8.49 -18.06
CA PHE A 113 -31.35 9.64 -18.92
C PHE A 113 -30.78 10.95 -18.36
N GLY A 114 -30.12 10.92 -17.19
CA GLY A 114 -29.54 12.12 -16.57
C GLY A 114 -30.60 13.07 -16.01
N ILE A 115 -31.73 12.54 -15.55
CA ILE A 115 -32.69 13.30 -14.73
C ILE A 115 -32.08 13.49 -13.33
N GLU A 116 -32.18 14.71 -12.80
CA GLU A 116 -31.58 15.08 -11.53
C GLU A 116 -32.29 14.42 -10.34
N ALA A 117 -31.56 14.23 -9.24
CA ALA A 117 -32.10 13.61 -8.03
C ALA A 117 -33.22 14.43 -7.38
N HIS A 118 -33.21 15.75 -7.56
CA HIS A 118 -34.20 16.70 -7.03
C HIS A 118 -35.44 16.86 -7.93
N ASP A 119 -35.55 16.04 -8.98
CA ASP A 119 -36.75 16.03 -9.81
C ASP A 119 -37.93 15.43 -9.05
N SER A 120 -39.10 16.07 -9.08
CA SER A 120 -40.26 15.67 -8.27
C SER A 120 -40.65 14.20 -8.48
N LEU A 121 -40.63 13.72 -9.74
CA LEU A 121 -40.90 12.33 -10.05
C LEU A 121 -39.87 11.37 -9.44
N VAL A 122 -38.59 11.76 -9.41
CA VAL A 122 -37.52 10.94 -8.83
C VAL A 122 -37.69 10.85 -7.31
N GLU A 123 -37.97 11.96 -6.65
CA GLU A 123 -38.22 12.02 -5.20
C GLU A 123 -39.44 11.16 -4.81
N GLU A 124 -40.57 11.30 -5.52
CA GLU A 124 -41.79 10.53 -5.27
C GLU A 124 -41.58 9.02 -5.52
N LEU A 125 -40.84 8.64 -6.57
CA LEU A 125 -40.50 7.24 -6.82
C LEU A 125 -39.61 6.65 -5.72
N VAL A 126 -38.65 7.42 -5.20
CA VAL A 126 -37.80 6.99 -4.07
C VAL A 126 -38.65 6.83 -2.82
N MET A 127 -39.55 7.77 -2.52
CA MET A 127 -40.44 7.71 -1.36
C MET A 127 -41.41 6.52 -1.43
N GLU A 128 -42.00 6.25 -2.59
CA GLU A 128 -42.90 5.11 -2.74
C GLU A 128 -42.13 3.77 -2.68
N CYS A 129 -40.93 3.69 -3.25
CA CYS A 129 -40.06 2.52 -3.10
C CYS A 129 -39.66 2.30 -1.64
N TRP A 130 -39.42 3.37 -0.86
CA TRP A 130 -39.16 3.27 0.58
C TRP A 130 -40.38 2.74 1.33
N ARG A 131 -41.59 3.23 1.02
CA ARG A 131 -42.84 2.74 1.64
C ARG A 131 -43.05 1.25 1.40
N ARG A 132 -42.66 0.74 0.24
CA ARG A 132 -42.81 -0.67 -0.18
C ARG A 132 -41.55 -1.51 0.01
N LEU A 133 -40.54 -1.01 0.74
CA LEU A 133 -39.19 -1.59 0.77
C LEU A 133 -39.17 -3.08 1.15
N ASN A 134 -39.93 -3.47 2.17
CA ASN A 134 -40.01 -4.87 2.64
C ASN A 134 -40.64 -5.84 1.61
N GLY A 135 -41.36 -5.32 0.62
CA GLY A 135 -41.98 -6.10 -0.46
C GLY A 135 -41.11 -6.24 -1.71
N LEU A 136 -39.91 -5.64 -1.74
CA LEU A 136 -38.99 -5.74 -2.86
C LEU A 136 -38.23 -7.08 -2.83
N SER A 137 -38.19 -7.76 -3.98
CA SER A 137 -37.32 -8.93 -4.14
C SER A 137 -35.84 -8.51 -4.12
N MET A 138 -34.93 -9.42 -3.77
CA MET A 138 -33.49 -9.10 -3.70
C MET A 138 -32.92 -8.49 -5.00
N PRO A 139 -33.30 -8.95 -6.22
CA PRO A 139 -32.89 -8.28 -7.46
C PRO A 139 -33.40 -6.83 -7.56
N LEU A 140 -34.66 -6.56 -7.23
CA LEU A 140 -35.23 -5.21 -7.25
C LEU A 140 -34.59 -4.33 -6.18
N LEU A 141 -34.37 -4.87 -4.98
CA LEU A 141 -33.67 -4.19 -3.88
C LEU A 141 -32.25 -3.79 -4.30
N SER A 142 -31.51 -4.68 -4.97
CA SER A 142 -30.17 -4.36 -5.47
C SER A 142 -30.18 -3.25 -6.53
N LYS A 143 -31.17 -3.26 -7.42
CA LYS A 143 -31.33 -2.24 -8.45
C LYS A 143 -31.71 -0.89 -7.82
N PHE A 144 -32.60 -0.90 -6.83
CA PHE A 144 -32.98 0.29 -6.08
C PHE A 144 -31.81 0.86 -5.28
N ALA A 145 -31.06 0.02 -4.56
CA ALA A 145 -29.87 0.43 -3.82
C ALA A 145 -28.77 1.05 -4.72
N MET A 146 -28.64 0.58 -5.96
CA MET A 146 -27.77 1.20 -6.96
C MET A 146 -28.27 2.59 -7.38
N CYS A 147 -29.58 2.78 -7.55
CA CYS A 147 -30.16 4.09 -7.84
C CYS A 147 -29.90 5.09 -6.71
N LEU A 148 -29.99 4.66 -5.45
CA LEU A 148 -29.69 5.51 -4.29
C LEU A 148 -28.20 5.86 -4.22
N HIS A 149 -27.33 4.89 -4.53
CA HIS A 149 -25.89 5.11 -4.61
C HIS A 149 -25.52 6.11 -5.72
N ASP A 150 -26.12 5.99 -6.91
CA ASP A 150 -25.91 6.93 -8.02
C ASP A 150 -26.35 8.36 -7.65
N GLN A 151 -27.36 8.50 -6.78
CA GLN A 151 -27.84 9.77 -6.21
C GLN A 151 -27.05 10.25 -4.97
N GLN A 152 -25.92 9.60 -4.64
CA GLN A 152 -25.07 9.94 -3.48
C GLN A 152 -25.76 9.79 -2.11
N MET A 153 -26.82 8.98 -2.00
CA MET A 153 -27.57 8.75 -0.76
C MET A 153 -27.05 7.57 0.09
N TYR A 154 -25.77 7.20 -0.04
CA TYR A 154 -25.19 5.98 0.54
C TYR A 154 -25.02 5.99 2.08
N LEU A 155 -25.23 7.14 2.75
CA LEU A 155 -25.25 7.27 4.22
C LEU A 155 -26.65 7.58 4.77
N SER A 156 -27.70 7.37 3.98
CA SER A 156 -29.08 7.66 4.39
C SER A 156 -29.67 6.59 5.33
N PRO A 157 -30.67 6.94 6.16
CA PRO A 157 -31.45 5.97 6.94
C PRO A 157 -32.06 4.87 6.06
N LEU A 158 -32.54 5.24 4.87
CA LEU A 158 -33.04 4.30 3.86
C LEU A 158 -32.00 3.24 3.46
N THR A 159 -30.72 3.64 3.32
CA THR A 159 -29.65 2.66 3.04
C THR A 159 -29.42 1.75 4.25
N GLY A 160 -29.61 2.26 5.47
CA GLY A 160 -29.63 1.47 6.70
C GLY A 160 -30.74 0.42 6.72
N ASP A 161 -31.97 0.79 6.32
CA ASP A 161 -33.09 -0.15 6.20
C ASP A 161 -32.81 -1.24 5.16
N ILE A 162 -32.22 -0.88 4.01
CA ILE A 162 -31.76 -1.83 3.01
C ILE A 162 -30.72 -2.78 3.60
N ALA A 163 -29.73 -2.26 4.34
CA ALA A 163 -28.69 -3.06 4.96
C ALA A 163 -29.27 -4.09 5.95
N ASP A 164 -30.26 -3.71 6.75
CA ASP A 164 -30.95 -4.60 7.68
C ASP A 164 -31.74 -5.71 6.94
N ILE A 165 -32.47 -5.37 5.87
CA ILE A 165 -33.16 -6.36 5.02
C ILE A 165 -32.15 -7.36 4.44
N VAL A 166 -31.00 -6.89 3.95
CA VAL A 166 -29.94 -7.76 3.40
C VAL A 166 -29.35 -8.64 4.50
N ASN A 167 -29.11 -8.12 5.70
CA ASN A 167 -28.55 -8.89 6.81
C ASN A 167 -29.44 -10.06 7.24
N ARG A 168 -30.77 -9.85 7.25
CA ARG A 168 -31.77 -10.87 7.57
C ARG A 168 -31.91 -11.93 6.47
N ASN A 169 -31.69 -11.57 5.22
CA ASN A 169 -31.93 -12.42 4.05
C ASN A 169 -30.65 -12.87 3.34
N LEU A 170 -29.47 -12.65 3.92
CA LEU A 170 -28.17 -12.86 3.27
C LEU A 170 -28.02 -14.27 2.69
N ASP A 171 -28.48 -15.28 3.43
CA ASP A 171 -28.34 -16.69 3.05
C ASP A 171 -29.16 -17.04 1.80
N SER A 172 -30.26 -16.32 1.57
CA SER A 172 -31.14 -16.49 0.39
C SER A 172 -30.53 -15.94 -0.91
N ILE A 173 -29.52 -15.07 -0.82
CA ILE A 173 -28.92 -14.44 -1.99
C ILE A 173 -27.96 -15.43 -2.66
N GLN A 174 -28.33 -15.93 -3.84
CA GLN A 174 -27.51 -16.83 -4.64
C GLN A 174 -26.86 -16.12 -5.84
N ASP A 175 -27.45 -15.03 -6.32
CA ASP A 175 -26.90 -14.26 -7.44
C ASP A 175 -25.77 -13.34 -6.98
N GLY A 176 -24.54 -13.66 -7.38
CA GLY A 176 -23.35 -12.84 -7.08
C GLY A 176 -23.43 -11.41 -7.64
N ARG A 177 -24.21 -11.17 -8.70
CA ARG A 177 -24.45 -9.81 -9.20
C ARG A 177 -25.29 -9.00 -8.21
N VAL A 178 -26.36 -9.59 -7.69
CA VAL A 178 -27.24 -8.98 -6.69
C VAL A 178 -26.43 -8.67 -5.42
N LEU A 179 -25.68 -9.64 -4.92
CA LEU A 179 -24.84 -9.47 -3.73
C LEU A 179 -23.80 -8.36 -3.94
N SER A 180 -23.04 -8.40 -5.03
CA SER A 180 -21.94 -7.44 -5.28
C SER A 180 -22.42 -6.01 -5.43
N ILE A 181 -23.63 -5.78 -5.97
CA ILE A 181 -24.24 -4.43 -6.03
C ILE A 181 -24.63 -3.97 -4.62
N LEU A 182 -25.34 -4.82 -3.88
CA LEU A 182 -25.79 -4.50 -2.52
C LEU A 182 -24.61 -4.18 -1.61
N MET A 183 -23.55 -4.99 -1.63
CA MET A 183 -22.33 -4.78 -0.85
C MET A 183 -21.76 -3.37 -1.07
N VAL A 184 -21.60 -2.94 -2.32
CA VAL A 184 -21.09 -1.59 -2.62
C VAL A 184 -22.05 -0.52 -2.10
N SER A 185 -23.36 -0.67 -2.37
CA SER A 185 -24.37 0.32 -1.98
C SER A 185 -24.50 0.53 -0.47
N ILE A 186 -24.41 -0.53 0.33
CA ILE A 186 -24.60 -0.47 1.79
C ILE A 186 -23.30 -0.26 2.58
N SER A 187 -22.15 -0.22 1.92
CA SER A 187 -20.82 -0.23 2.57
C SER A 187 -20.60 0.84 3.65
N GLY A 188 -21.30 1.98 3.56
CA GLY A 188 -21.18 3.09 4.52
C GLY A 188 -21.98 2.94 5.82
N VAL A 189 -22.89 1.97 5.93
CA VAL A 189 -23.86 1.88 7.05
C VAL A 189 -23.85 0.53 7.78
N ILE A 190 -22.91 -0.36 7.46
CA ILE A 190 -22.86 -1.72 8.01
C ILE A 190 -21.95 -1.85 9.23
N SER A 191 -22.29 -2.78 10.14
CA SER A 191 -21.44 -3.16 11.26
C SER A 191 -20.31 -4.11 10.84
N GLN A 192 -19.27 -4.22 11.67
CA GLN A 192 -18.14 -5.14 11.45
C GLN A 192 -18.62 -6.60 11.29
N HIS A 193 -19.49 -7.07 12.19
CA HIS A 193 -20.04 -8.44 12.12
C HIS A 193 -20.79 -8.71 10.81
N PHE A 194 -21.59 -7.75 10.34
CA PHE A 194 -22.31 -7.92 9.08
C PHE A 194 -21.38 -7.85 7.87
N ARG A 195 -20.37 -6.96 7.88
CA ARG A 195 -19.31 -6.91 6.86
C ARG A 195 -18.61 -8.27 6.73
N ASP A 196 -18.26 -8.91 7.84
CA ASP A 196 -17.53 -10.18 7.81
C ASP A 196 -18.40 -11.32 7.25
N ARG A 197 -19.70 -11.36 7.58
CA ARG A 197 -20.67 -12.28 6.95
C ARG A 197 -20.81 -12.04 5.44
N LEU A 198 -20.84 -10.78 4.99
CA LEU A 198 -20.88 -10.44 3.57
C LEU A 198 -19.64 -10.94 2.82
N ILE A 199 -18.46 -10.79 3.43
CA ILE A 199 -17.19 -11.27 2.87
C ILE A 199 -17.21 -12.79 2.73
N GLN A 200 -17.61 -13.52 3.77
CA GLN A 200 -17.74 -14.98 3.73
C GLN A 200 -18.71 -15.43 2.64
N LYS A 201 -19.86 -14.76 2.50
CA LYS A 201 -20.83 -15.07 1.45
C LYS A 201 -20.27 -14.78 0.05
N ALA A 202 -19.54 -13.68 -0.13
CA ALA A 202 -18.92 -13.34 -1.41
C ALA A 202 -17.85 -14.38 -1.80
N GLU A 203 -17.05 -14.84 -0.85
CA GLU A 203 -16.09 -15.92 -1.05
C GLU A 203 -16.74 -17.22 -1.49
N PHE A 204 -17.80 -17.64 -0.77
CA PHE A 204 -18.56 -18.84 -1.11
C PHE A 204 -19.14 -18.78 -2.53
N LEU A 205 -19.69 -17.62 -2.93
CA LEU A 205 -20.25 -17.45 -4.28
C LEU A 205 -19.17 -17.47 -5.37
N LEU A 206 -17.95 -16.97 -5.09
CA LEU A 206 -16.84 -17.06 -6.04
C LEU A 206 -16.32 -18.50 -6.19
N GLU A 207 -16.33 -19.31 -5.13
CA GLU A 207 -15.90 -20.71 -5.17
C GLU A 207 -16.89 -21.62 -5.87
N THR A 208 -18.19 -21.37 -5.68
CA THR A 208 -19.26 -22.21 -6.24
C THR A 208 -19.63 -21.87 -7.68
N SER A 209 -19.19 -20.72 -8.19
CA SER A 209 -19.45 -20.30 -9.58
C SER A 209 -18.40 -20.85 -10.54
N GLU A 210 -18.80 -21.67 -11.52
CA GLU A 210 -17.88 -22.18 -12.57
C GLU A 210 -17.20 -21.04 -13.37
N SER A 211 -17.88 -19.91 -13.53
CA SER A 211 -17.33 -18.68 -14.12
C SER A 211 -17.96 -17.47 -13.43
N ALA A 212 -17.22 -16.86 -12.51
CA ALA A 212 -17.67 -15.64 -11.83
C ALA A 212 -17.55 -14.43 -12.77
N PRO A 213 -18.61 -13.65 -13.00
CA PRO A 213 -18.53 -12.47 -13.86
C PRO A 213 -17.50 -11.46 -13.34
N LEU A 214 -16.63 -10.97 -14.24
CA LEU A 214 -15.58 -9.99 -13.93
C LEU A 214 -16.08 -8.74 -13.18
N ASN A 215 -17.29 -8.29 -13.50
CA ASN A 215 -17.92 -7.14 -12.83
C ASN A 215 -18.25 -7.41 -11.35
N ASN A 216 -18.54 -8.66 -10.98
CA ASN A 216 -18.83 -9.03 -9.60
C ASN A 216 -17.52 -8.99 -8.79
N ALA A 217 -16.46 -9.62 -9.29
CA ALA A 217 -15.13 -9.56 -8.69
C ALA A 217 -14.67 -8.11 -8.49
N ARG A 218 -14.79 -7.24 -9.52
CA ARG A 218 -14.45 -5.82 -9.40
C ARG A 218 -15.26 -5.10 -8.31
N ARG A 219 -16.55 -5.38 -8.18
CA ARG A 219 -17.41 -4.79 -7.14
C ARG A 219 -17.07 -5.32 -5.74
N PHE A 220 -16.64 -6.57 -5.58
CA PHE A 220 -16.14 -7.06 -4.31
C PHE A 220 -14.86 -6.34 -3.89
N VAL A 221 -13.93 -6.10 -4.81
CA VAL A 221 -12.73 -5.27 -4.53
C VAL A 221 -13.14 -3.83 -4.18
N GLN A 222 -14.11 -3.25 -4.90
CA GLN A 222 -14.66 -1.92 -4.58
C GLN A 222 -15.28 -1.88 -3.18
N PHE A 223 -16.01 -2.92 -2.78
CA PHE A 223 -16.58 -3.04 -1.44
C PHE A 223 -15.49 -3.04 -0.38
N LEU A 224 -14.46 -3.88 -0.53
CA LEU A 224 -13.32 -3.93 0.38
C LEU A 224 -12.64 -2.57 0.52
N ARG A 225 -12.49 -1.83 -0.59
CA ARG A 225 -11.96 -0.46 -0.60
C ARG A 225 -12.87 0.52 0.15
N ASN A 226 -14.19 0.40 0.01
CA ASN A 226 -15.14 1.27 0.71
C ASN A 226 -15.15 1.02 2.23
N VAL A 227 -15.04 -0.23 2.66
CA VAL A 227 -14.96 -0.60 4.09
C VAL A 227 -13.53 -0.52 4.65
N LYS A 228 -12.55 -0.09 3.84
CA LYS A 228 -11.12 0.04 4.17
C LYS A 228 -10.48 -1.24 4.75
N LEU A 229 -10.92 -2.42 4.28
CA LEU A 229 -10.42 -3.72 4.76
C LEU A 229 -9.75 -4.50 3.61
N PRO A 230 -8.42 -4.68 3.61
CA PRO A 230 -7.71 -5.44 2.59
C PRO A 230 -7.78 -6.96 2.85
N HIS A 231 -8.99 -7.53 2.76
CA HIS A 231 -9.23 -8.96 3.01
C HIS A 231 -8.60 -9.83 1.92
N ARG A 232 -7.39 -10.35 2.18
CA ARG A 232 -6.55 -11.04 1.19
C ARG A 232 -7.19 -12.25 0.51
N PRO A 233 -7.87 -13.18 1.21
CA PRO A 233 -8.46 -14.35 0.56
C PRO A 233 -9.47 -13.99 -0.55
N LEU A 234 -10.34 -13.02 -0.29
CA LEU A 234 -11.30 -12.53 -1.29
C LEU A 234 -10.58 -11.77 -2.41
N LEU A 235 -9.52 -11.00 -2.11
CA LEU A 235 -8.71 -10.31 -3.12
C LEU A 235 -8.01 -11.30 -4.06
N ASP A 236 -7.42 -12.36 -3.52
CA ASP A 236 -6.76 -13.42 -4.30
C ASP A 236 -7.77 -14.18 -5.18
N LYS A 237 -8.95 -14.50 -4.63
CA LYS A 237 -10.06 -15.09 -5.42
C LYS A 237 -10.51 -14.17 -6.55
N CYS A 238 -10.68 -12.87 -6.28
CA CYS A 238 -10.99 -11.88 -7.32
C CYS A 238 -9.87 -11.76 -8.36
N ASN A 239 -8.61 -11.79 -7.92
CA ASN A 239 -7.45 -11.72 -8.81
C ASN A 239 -7.40 -12.91 -9.78
N LYS A 240 -7.71 -14.13 -9.30
CA LYS A 240 -7.82 -15.32 -10.16
C LYS A 240 -8.86 -15.14 -11.27
N VAL A 241 -10.01 -14.54 -10.96
CA VAL A 241 -11.05 -14.22 -11.97
C VAL A 241 -10.51 -13.24 -13.01
N PHE A 242 -9.78 -12.19 -12.58
CA PHE A 242 -9.18 -11.23 -13.51
C PHE A 242 -8.12 -11.85 -14.42
N LEU A 243 -7.34 -12.80 -13.93
CA LEU A 243 -6.32 -13.50 -14.71
C LEU A 243 -6.92 -14.49 -15.71
N GLN A 244 -7.98 -15.23 -15.33
CA GLN A 244 -8.67 -16.16 -16.23
C GLN A 244 -9.27 -15.44 -17.44
N ASP A 245 -9.86 -14.27 -17.22
CA ASP A 245 -10.46 -13.44 -18.27
C ASP A 245 -9.52 -12.31 -18.76
N ALA A 246 -8.20 -12.46 -18.57
CA ALA A 246 -7.22 -11.43 -18.88
C ALA A 246 -7.36 -10.91 -20.32
N ASN A 247 -7.58 -11.78 -21.29
CA ASN A 247 -7.74 -11.40 -22.70
C ASN A 247 -8.94 -10.46 -22.92
N GLN A 248 -10.01 -10.59 -22.14
CA GLN A 248 -11.23 -9.78 -22.23
C GLN A 248 -11.16 -8.48 -21.41
N LEU A 249 -10.11 -8.29 -20.60
CA LEU A 249 -9.86 -7.04 -19.90
C LEU A 249 -9.40 -5.97 -20.90
N GLY A 250 -10.31 -5.03 -21.19
CA GLY A 250 -9.98 -3.76 -21.83
C GLY A 250 -9.17 -2.86 -20.90
N VAL A 251 -8.42 -1.93 -21.49
CA VAL A 251 -7.50 -1.01 -20.78
C VAL A 251 -8.19 -0.26 -19.63
N ASP A 252 -9.38 0.29 -19.85
CA ASP A 252 -10.10 1.04 -18.80
C ASP A 252 -10.40 0.19 -17.57
N ARG A 253 -10.70 -1.10 -17.76
CA ARG A 253 -10.97 -2.02 -16.64
C ARG A 253 -9.69 -2.33 -15.87
N VAL A 254 -8.57 -2.52 -16.58
CA VAL A 254 -7.25 -2.75 -15.96
C VAL A 254 -6.88 -1.56 -15.08
N VAL A 255 -7.03 -0.34 -15.59
CA VAL A 255 -6.77 0.90 -14.82
C VAL A 255 -7.61 0.96 -13.55
N ILE A 256 -8.91 0.67 -13.64
CA ILE A 256 -9.80 0.66 -12.45
C ILE A 256 -9.35 -0.39 -11.43
N ILE A 257 -9.04 -1.61 -11.86
CA ILE A 257 -8.63 -2.70 -10.96
C ILE A 257 -7.32 -2.34 -10.26
N LEU A 258 -6.33 -1.84 -11.00
CA LEU A 258 -5.05 -1.43 -10.42
C LEU A 258 -5.21 -0.26 -9.42
N GLY A 259 -6.07 0.71 -9.72
CA GLY A 259 -6.39 1.80 -8.80
C GLY A 259 -7.06 1.31 -7.51
N LEU A 260 -7.94 0.31 -7.61
CA LEU A 260 -8.55 -0.32 -6.43
C LEU A 260 -7.52 -1.09 -5.59
N TYR A 261 -6.61 -1.81 -6.24
CA TYR A 261 -5.53 -2.54 -5.58
C TYR A 261 -4.56 -1.59 -4.87
N GLN A 262 -4.19 -0.49 -5.51
CA GLN A 262 -3.36 0.56 -4.90
C GLN A 262 -4.04 1.15 -3.65
N ALA A 263 -5.34 1.45 -3.71
CA ALA A 263 -6.09 1.97 -2.56
C ALA A 263 -6.16 0.99 -1.38
N LEU A 264 -6.12 -0.32 -1.67
CA LEU A 264 -6.11 -1.40 -0.68
C LEU A 264 -4.70 -1.84 -0.26
N GLN A 265 -3.64 -1.22 -0.80
CA GLN A 265 -2.26 -1.67 -0.63
C GLN A 265 -2.06 -3.15 -1.00
N PHE A 266 -2.88 -3.66 -1.90
CA PHE A 266 -2.79 -5.00 -2.45
C PHE A 266 -2.01 -4.95 -3.76
N SER A 267 -1.17 -5.96 -4.03
CA SER A 267 -0.40 -6.05 -5.26
C SER A 267 -0.24 -7.50 -5.63
N ASN A 268 -0.61 -7.84 -6.86
CA ASN A 268 -0.35 -9.14 -7.46
C ASN A 268 0.54 -8.96 -8.70
N VAL A 269 1.62 -9.73 -8.77
CA VAL A 269 2.62 -9.57 -9.84
C VAL A 269 2.09 -9.98 -11.19
N GLU A 270 1.43 -11.12 -11.23
CA GLU A 270 0.95 -11.71 -12.48
C GLU A 270 -0.02 -10.76 -13.17
N LEU A 271 -0.96 -10.18 -12.40
CA LEU A 271 -1.86 -9.17 -12.93
C LEU A 271 -1.12 -7.90 -13.35
N LYS A 272 -0.11 -7.45 -12.60
CA LYS A 272 0.72 -6.29 -12.98
C LYS A 272 1.49 -6.52 -14.28
N LEU A 273 2.02 -7.72 -14.52
CA LEU A 273 2.72 -8.07 -15.76
C LEU A 273 1.75 -8.10 -16.95
N VAL A 274 0.60 -8.74 -16.80
CA VAL A 274 -0.47 -8.76 -17.81
C VAL A 274 -0.95 -7.35 -18.11
N ALA A 275 -1.16 -6.53 -17.07
CA ALA A 275 -1.54 -5.13 -17.21
C ALA A 275 -0.46 -4.31 -17.93
N LYS A 276 0.81 -4.45 -17.53
CA LYS A 276 1.95 -3.79 -18.17
C LYS A 276 1.98 -4.08 -19.66
N GLN A 277 1.89 -5.35 -20.06
CA GLN A 277 1.88 -5.75 -21.47
C GLN A 277 0.72 -5.11 -22.24
N LYS A 278 -0.51 -5.22 -21.73
CA LYS A 278 -1.69 -4.64 -22.39
C LYS A 278 -1.65 -3.12 -22.50
N LEU A 279 -1.16 -2.45 -21.46
CA LEU A 279 -1.01 -1.00 -21.47
C LEU A 279 0.08 -0.57 -22.45
N MET A 280 1.16 -1.36 -22.59
CA MET A 280 2.21 -1.13 -23.58
C MET A 280 1.70 -1.30 -25.02
N GLU A 281 0.93 -2.36 -25.30
CA GLU A 281 0.30 -2.60 -26.61
C GLU A 281 -0.66 -1.47 -27.00
N ALA A 282 -1.36 -0.89 -26.01
CA ALA A 282 -2.29 0.21 -26.23
C ALA A 282 -1.63 1.60 -26.29
N MET A 283 -0.30 1.71 -26.10
CA MET A 283 0.38 3.02 -26.08
C MET A 283 0.21 3.80 -27.39
N ASP A 284 0.22 3.10 -28.53
CA ASP A 284 0.10 3.73 -29.85
C ASP A 284 -1.30 4.28 -30.14
N ASP A 285 -2.34 3.67 -29.55
CA ASP A 285 -3.74 4.06 -29.75
C ASP A 285 -4.20 5.19 -28.80
N TYR A 286 -3.42 5.47 -27.75
CA TYR A 286 -3.75 6.40 -26.66
C TYR A 286 -3.06 7.78 -26.82
N ASN A 287 -3.00 8.31 -28.05
CA ASN A 287 -2.51 9.68 -28.30
C ASN A 287 -3.56 10.77 -28.04
N ASN A 288 -4.75 10.41 -27.55
CA ASN A 288 -5.82 11.35 -27.24
C ASN A 288 -5.66 11.91 -25.81
N SER A 289 -5.83 13.22 -25.64
CA SER A 289 -5.66 13.93 -24.37
C SER A 289 -6.54 13.46 -23.22
N SER A 290 -7.73 12.90 -23.50
CA SER A 290 -8.64 12.43 -22.46
C SER A 290 -8.24 11.09 -21.83
N SER A 291 -7.53 10.24 -22.57
CA SER A 291 -7.24 8.86 -22.16
C SER A 291 -5.77 8.66 -21.79
N PHE A 292 -4.86 9.43 -22.40
CA PHE A 292 -3.42 9.36 -22.14
C PHE A 292 -3.04 9.57 -20.65
N PRO A 293 -3.57 10.57 -19.91
CA PRO A 293 -3.19 10.75 -18.50
C PRO A 293 -3.45 9.53 -17.64
N ARG A 294 -4.55 8.80 -17.89
CA ARG A 294 -4.88 7.57 -17.16
C ARG A 294 -3.91 6.44 -17.48
N LEU A 295 -3.51 6.33 -18.75
CA LEU A 295 -2.47 5.40 -19.18
C LEU A 295 -1.14 5.73 -18.49
N PHE A 296 -0.73 7.00 -18.50
CA PHE A 296 0.52 7.47 -17.89
C PHE A 296 0.58 7.14 -16.40
N VAL A 297 -0.48 7.51 -15.65
CA VAL A 297 -0.59 7.26 -14.20
C VAL A 297 -0.45 5.78 -13.86
N THR A 298 -0.99 4.91 -14.72
CA THR A 298 -1.02 3.47 -14.46
C THR A 298 0.26 2.77 -14.91
N LEU A 299 0.81 3.12 -16.08
CA LEU A 299 1.94 2.43 -16.70
C LEU A 299 3.29 2.92 -16.18
N ALA A 300 3.46 4.22 -15.93
CA ALA A 300 4.76 4.80 -15.54
C ALA A 300 5.39 4.14 -14.28
N PRO A 301 4.62 3.79 -13.23
CA PRO A 301 5.15 3.10 -12.04
C PRO A 301 5.70 1.69 -12.30
N MET A 302 5.22 1.01 -13.35
CA MET A 302 5.63 -0.36 -13.71
C MET A 302 6.48 -0.42 -15.00
N ALA A 303 6.73 0.73 -15.62
CA ALA A 303 7.50 0.86 -16.85
C ALA A 303 9.01 0.75 -16.60
N GLY A 304 9.72 0.10 -17.53
CA GLY A 304 11.17 0.18 -17.63
C GLY A 304 11.64 1.57 -18.10
N PRO A 305 12.96 1.84 -18.09
CA PRO A 305 13.50 3.15 -18.45
C PRO A 305 13.10 3.61 -19.85
N GLU A 306 13.18 2.74 -20.85
CA GLU A 306 12.83 3.05 -22.25
C GLU A 306 11.35 3.43 -22.42
N VAL A 307 10.45 2.64 -21.84
CA VAL A 307 9.00 2.90 -21.90
C VAL A 307 8.66 4.20 -21.16
N ARG A 308 9.35 4.48 -20.03
CA ARG A 308 9.16 5.70 -19.26
C ARG A 308 9.63 6.94 -20.01
N GLU A 309 10.72 6.85 -20.77
CA GLU A 309 11.18 7.91 -21.65
C GLU A 309 10.14 8.22 -22.74
N ARG A 310 9.65 7.18 -23.43
CA ARG A 310 8.59 7.33 -24.44
C ARG A 310 7.29 7.93 -23.86
N LEU A 311 6.87 7.51 -22.66
CA LEU A 311 5.73 8.11 -21.96
C LEU A 311 5.97 9.59 -21.64
N THR A 312 7.20 9.95 -21.27
CA THR A 312 7.57 11.33 -20.94
C THR A 312 7.53 12.21 -22.18
N GLU A 313 8.04 11.73 -23.31
CA GLU A 313 7.97 12.44 -24.61
C GLU A 313 6.52 12.64 -25.06
N THR A 314 5.70 11.59 -24.97
CA THR A 314 4.28 11.67 -25.35
C THR A 314 3.53 12.66 -24.45
N ALA A 315 3.77 12.60 -23.13
CA ALA A 315 3.19 13.54 -22.17
C ALA A 315 3.55 14.99 -22.47
N LEU A 316 4.78 15.26 -22.91
CA LEU A 316 5.22 16.59 -23.30
C LEU A 316 4.41 17.13 -24.50
N LEU A 317 4.10 16.27 -25.48
CA LEU A 317 3.33 16.64 -26.67
C LEU A 317 1.87 16.99 -26.31
N VAL A 318 1.20 16.14 -25.53
CA VAL A 318 -0.25 16.28 -25.27
C VAL A 318 -0.60 17.13 -24.04
N ALA A 319 0.38 17.53 -23.22
CA ALA A 319 0.11 18.19 -21.94
C ALA A 319 -0.74 19.47 -22.01
N ASP A 320 -0.74 20.21 -23.12
CA ASP A 320 -1.53 21.44 -23.25
C ASP A 320 -3.05 21.19 -23.21
N GLU A 321 -3.47 19.96 -23.49
CA GLU A 321 -4.87 19.55 -23.52
C GLU A 321 -5.35 18.98 -22.17
N PHE A 322 -4.48 18.89 -21.16
CA PHE A 322 -4.85 18.32 -19.86
C PHE A 322 -5.80 19.23 -19.08
N ASP A 323 -6.85 18.62 -18.52
CA ASP A 323 -7.66 19.27 -17.50
C ASP A 323 -6.92 19.35 -16.14
N HIS A 324 -7.52 20.04 -15.17
CA HIS A 324 -6.94 20.23 -13.85
C HIS A 324 -6.72 18.90 -13.09
N GLN A 325 -7.64 17.94 -13.16
CA GLN A 325 -7.50 16.65 -12.47
C GLN A 325 -6.43 15.78 -13.13
N GLN A 326 -6.39 15.77 -14.46
CA GLN A 326 -5.37 15.07 -15.25
C GLN A 326 -3.98 15.63 -14.99
N THR A 327 -3.84 16.96 -14.95
CA THR A 327 -2.57 17.64 -14.65
C THR A 327 -2.04 17.23 -13.28
N LEU A 328 -2.89 17.25 -12.25
CA LEU A 328 -2.50 16.85 -10.91
C LEU A 328 -2.13 15.36 -10.82
N ALA A 329 -2.90 14.48 -11.47
CA ALA A 329 -2.62 13.04 -11.48
C ALA A 329 -1.28 12.70 -12.15
N VAL A 330 -0.96 13.37 -13.27
CA VAL A 330 0.34 13.23 -13.95
C VAL A 330 1.47 13.77 -13.07
N ALA A 331 1.27 14.92 -12.41
CA ALA A 331 2.26 15.48 -11.48
C ALA A 331 2.54 14.53 -10.29
N ASP A 332 1.49 13.98 -9.67
CA ASP A 332 1.59 12.98 -8.59
C ASP A 332 2.37 11.73 -9.07
N THR A 333 2.12 11.27 -10.30
CA THR A 333 2.81 10.09 -10.86
C THR A 333 4.28 10.40 -11.16
N MET A 334 4.58 11.56 -11.72
CA MET A 334 5.97 12.01 -11.94
C MET A 334 6.73 12.08 -10.61
N GLN A 335 6.06 12.46 -9.52
CA GLN A 335 6.61 12.47 -8.18
C GLN A 335 6.95 11.06 -7.69
N GLU A 336 6.02 10.11 -7.82
CA GLU A 336 6.19 8.70 -7.39
C GLU A 336 7.27 7.97 -8.20
N THR A 337 7.36 8.25 -9.50
CA THR A 337 8.24 7.55 -10.46
C THR A 337 9.59 8.23 -10.67
N GLU A 338 9.85 9.32 -9.95
CA GLU A 338 11.07 10.13 -10.04
C GLU A 338 11.39 10.59 -11.48
N ILE A 339 10.37 10.90 -12.30
CA ILE A 339 10.59 11.43 -13.65
C ILE A 339 11.09 12.88 -13.55
N ARG A 340 12.31 13.13 -14.02
CA ARG A 340 13.02 14.43 -13.92
C ARG A 340 13.21 15.14 -15.25
N HIS A 341 12.24 15.07 -16.16
CA HIS A 341 12.35 15.73 -17.47
C HIS A 341 12.07 17.25 -17.38
N PRO A 342 13.07 18.13 -17.61
CA PRO A 342 12.95 19.56 -17.30
C PRO A 342 11.81 20.28 -18.04
N GLN A 343 11.64 20.02 -19.33
CA GLN A 343 10.62 20.68 -20.15
C GLN A 343 9.20 20.24 -19.75
N LEU A 344 9.04 18.96 -19.40
CA LEU A 344 7.75 18.44 -18.95
C LEU A 344 7.39 19.04 -17.59
N ILE A 345 8.37 19.10 -16.67
CA ILE A 345 8.20 19.76 -15.37
C ILE A 345 7.76 21.22 -15.57
N GLN A 346 8.42 21.99 -16.44
CA GLN A 346 8.05 23.38 -16.70
C GLN A 346 6.60 23.50 -17.22
N LYS A 347 6.21 22.64 -18.15
CA LYS A 347 4.86 22.62 -18.74
C LYS A 347 3.80 22.26 -17.68
N ILE A 348 4.01 21.19 -16.93
CA ILE A 348 3.10 20.76 -15.85
C ILE A 348 3.00 21.83 -14.76
N VAL A 349 4.10 22.44 -14.32
CA VAL A 349 4.08 23.52 -13.32
C VAL A 349 3.27 24.72 -13.83
N SER A 350 3.37 25.07 -15.12
CA SER A 350 2.57 26.15 -15.71
C SER A 350 1.06 25.85 -15.69
N LEU A 351 0.67 24.60 -15.98
CA LEU A 351 -0.72 24.14 -15.95
C LEU A 351 -1.27 24.07 -14.52
N LEU A 352 -0.45 23.60 -13.57
CA LEU A 352 -0.78 23.61 -12.14
C LEU A 352 -1.04 25.04 -11.65
N TYR A 353 -0.23 26.01 -12.08
CA TYR A 353 -0.43 27.42 -11.74
C TYR A 353 -1.71 28.00 -12.36
N LYS A 354 -1.97 27.70 -13.64
CA LYS A 354 -3.16 28.13 -14.37
C LYS A 354 -4.46 27.66 -13.71
N HIS A 355 -4.51 26.40 -13.27
CA HIS A 355 -5.71 25.79 -12.69
C HIS A 355 -5.75 25.83 -11.16
N MET A 356 -4.83 26.55 -10.51
CA MET A 356 -4.62 26.46 -9.06
C MET A 356 -5.87 26.76 -8.23
N ASP A 357 -6.72 27.69 -8.69
CA ASP A 357 -7.92 28.14 -7.97
C ASP A 357 -9.07 27.12 -8.01
N LEU A 358 -8.96 26.07 -8.82
CA LEU A 358 -9.97 25.01 -8.95
C LEU A 358 -9.77 23.86 -7.95
N TYR A 359 -8.60 23.79 -7.31
CA TYR A 359 -8.24 22.65 -6.46
C TYR A 359 -8.79 22.77 -5.04
N LYS A 360 -9.21 21.63 -4.51
CA LYS A 360 -9.65 21.45 -3.12
C LYS A 360 -8.46 21.36 -2.16
N PRO A 361 -8.66 21.47 -0.83
CA PRO A 361 -7.58 21.44 0.16
C PRO A 361 -6.59 20.26 0.02
N VAL A 362 -7.10 19.04 -0.18
CA VAL A 362 -6.28 17.83 -0.34
C VAL A 362 -5.48 17.86 -1.65
N GLU A 363 -6.05 18.43 -2.71
CA GLU A 363 -5.41 18.56 -4.02
C GLU A 363 -4.33 19.65 -3.97
N LEU A 364 -4.57 20.75 -3.27
CA LEU A 364 -3.56 21.79 -3.00
C LEU A 364 -2.38 21.23 -2.18
N ALA A 365 -2.65 20.34 -1.22
CA ALA A 365 -1.61 19.64 -0.47
C ALA A 365 -0.71 18.81 -1.40
N LYS A 366 -1.29 17.99 -2.28
CA LYS A 366 -0.57 17.20 -3.29
C LYS A 366 0.26 18.08 -4.23
N LEU A 367 -0.35 19.16 -4.73
CA LEU A 367 0.31 20.16 -5.57
C LEU A 367 1.55 20.75 -4.89
N ALA A 368 1.45 21.09 -3.59
CA ALA A 368 2.58 21.60 -2.83
C ALA A 368 3.77 20.63 -2.79
N TYR A 369 3.50 19.33 -2.57
CA TYR A 369 4.55 18.29 -2.60
C TYR A 369 5.19 18.16 -3.98
N ALA A 370 4.38 18.17 -5.04
CA ALA A 370 4.88 18.11 -6.42
C ALA A 370 5.80 19.30 -6.73
N LEU A 371 5.41 20.53 -6.37
CA LEU A 371 6.22 21.74 -6.60
C LEU A 371 7.56 21.71 -5.86
N LEU A 372 7.57 21.26 -4.60
CA LEU A 372 8.79 21.13 -3.80
C LEU A 372 9.72 20.09 -4.40
N LEU A 373 9.18 18.95 -4.84
CA LEU A 373 9.99 17.91 -5.47
C LEU A 373 10.56 18.39 -6.81
N PHE A 374 9.77 19.10 -7.63
CA PHE A 374 10.20 19.65 -8.91
C PHE A 374 11.22 20.79 -8.79
N HIS A 375 11.60 21.19 -7.57
CA HIS A 375 12.51 22.31 -7.31
C HIS A 375 12.04 23.59 -8.00
N CYS A 376 10.70 23.81 -8.03
CA CYS A 376 10.13 25.02 -8.59
C CYS A 376 10.73 26.23 -7.86
N SER A 377 11.32 27.16 -8.61
CA SER A 377 11.99 28.34 -8.07
C SER A 377 11.14 29.61 -8.16
N ASN A 378 9.91 29.54 -8.71
CA ASN A 378 9.06 30.71 -8.90
C ASN A 378 8.35 31.08 -7.58
N PRO A 379 8.67 32.22 -6.94
CA PRO A 379 8.08 32.64 -5.68
C PRO A 379 6.60 33.00 -5.78
N GLU A 380 6.12 33.41 -6.96
CA GLU A 380 4.71 33.79 -7.17
C GLU A 380 3.76 32.59 -7.05
N ILE A 381 4.22 31.41 -7.48
CA ILE A 381 3.46 30.17 -7.36
C ILE A 381 3.26 29.82 -5.88
N TYR A 382 4.33 29.91 -5.09
CA TYR A 382 4.26 29.64 -3.65
C TYR A 382 3.43 30.69 -2.90
N SER A 383 3.52 31.97 -3.27
CA SER A 383 2.71 33.02 -2.63
C SER A 383 1.22 32.88 -2.93
N LYS A 384 0.86 32.48 -4.17
CA LYS A 384 -0.54 32.14 -4.53
C LYS A 384 -1.01 30.91 -3.75
N LEU A 385 -0.21 29.84 -3.71
CA LEU A 385 -0.52 28.61 -2.99
C LEU A 385 -0.69 28.86 -1.49
N GLN A 386 0.19 29.65 -0.87
CA GLN A 386 0.10 30.02 0.55
C GLN A 386 -1.21 30.76 0.84
N ARG A 387 -1.60 31.74 0.01
CA ARG A 387 -2.90 32.43 0.15
C ARG A 387 -4.08 31.47 0.12
N LEU A 388 -4.10 30.55 -0.85
CA LEU A 388 -5.19 29.59 -1.00
C LEU A 388 -5.26 28.63 0.20
N LEU A 389 -4.13 28.10 0.64
CA LEU A 389 -4.05 27.23 1.81
C LEU A 389 -4.50 27.94 3.09
N THR A 390 -4.08 29.20 3.31
CA THR A 390 -4.54 30.01 4.45
C THR A 390 -6.04 30.29 4.36
N SER A 391 -6.58 30.58 3.16
CA SER A 391 -8.03 30.73 2.96
C SER A 391 -8.82 29.45 3.28
N CYS A 392 -8.29 28.28 2.88
CA CYS A 392 -8.87 26.99 3.26
C CYS A 392 -8.80 26.76 4.78
N LEU A 393 -7.72 27.17 5.44
CA LEU A 393 -7.54 27.02 6.88
C LEU A 393 -8.60 27.82 7.70
N HIS A 394 -9.05 28.96 7.17
CA HIS A 394 -10.11 29.76 7.79
C HIS A 394 -11.49 29.10 7.73
N THR A 395 -11.79 28.39 6.64
CA THR A 395 -13.13 27.84 6.37
C THR A 395 -13.28 26.39 6.81
N ASN A 396 -12.19 25.62 6.86
CA ASN A 396 -12.24 24.20 7.17
C ASN A 396 -12.45 23.96 8.66
N VAL A 397 -13.32 23.02 9.01
CA VAL A 397 -13.68 22.66 10.40
C VAL A 397 -13.18 21.27 10.81
N VAL A 398 -12.63 20.50 9.87
CA VAL A 398 -12.19 19.12 10.10
C VAL A 398 -10.77 19.11 10.66
N PRO A 399 -10.50 18.54 11.85
CA PRO A 399 -9.17 18.55 12.47
C PRO A 399 -8.06 17.95 11.60
N THR A 400 -8.33 16.84 10.91
CA THR A 400 -7.35 16.19 10.02
C THR A 400 -6.98 17.06 8.82
N ASP A 401 -7.96 17.77 8.25
CA ASP A 401 -7.71 18.68 7.14
C ASP A 401 -6.89 19.89 7.60
N ILE A 402 -7.21 20.43 8.77
CA ILE A 402 -6.45 21.53 9.39
C ILE A 402 -5.00 21.10 9.65
N SER A 403 -4.80 19.89 10.19
CA SER A 403 -3.46 19.33 10.41
C SER A 403 -2.67 19.16 9.10
N MET A 404 -3.31 18.61 8.07
CA MET A 404 -2.72 18.51 6.74
C MET A 404 -2.35 19.90 6.19
N LEU A 405 -3.24 20.89 6.25
CA LEU A 405 -2.99 22.24 5.74
C LEU A 405 -1.81 22.91 6.44
N ILE A 406 -1.73 22.81 7.77
CA ILE A 406 -0.64 23.37 8.57
C ILE A 406 0.69 22.68 8.26
N ARG A 407 0.68 21.34 8.14
CA ARG A 407 1.86 20.57 7.73
C ARG A 407 2.35 21.01 6.36
N VAL A 408 1.45 21.24 5.40
CA VAL A 408 1.81 21.71 4.05
C VAL A 408 2.32 23.13 4.08
N LEU A 409 1.67 24.04 4.81
CA LEU A 409 2.13 25.43 4.98
C LEU A 409 3.56 25.47 5.53
N SER A 410 3.88 24.64 6.54
CA SER A 410 5.23 24.55 7.11
C SER A 410 6.31 24.09 6.13
N LEU A 411 5.93 23.48 5.01
CA LEU A 411 6.85 23.04 3.96
C LEU A 411 7.17 24.15 2.97
N LEU A 412 6.24 25.09 2.74
CA LEU A 412 6.41 26.11 1.71
C LEU A 412 7.59 27.04 1.99
N PRO A 413 8.32 27.50 0.96
CA PRO A 413 9.34 28.55 1.12
C PRO A 413 8.69 29.82 1.67
N ASN A 414 9.36 30.50 2.61
CA ASN A 414 8.93 31.78 3.21
C ASN A 414 7.60 31.74 4.00
N SER A 415 7.09 30.56 4.38
CA SER A 415 5.98 30.48 5.34
C SER A 415 6.43 30.92 6.73
N TYR A 416 5.63 31.71 7.42
CA TYR A 416 5.77 32.00 8.85
C TYR A 416 4.52 31.56 9.61
N MET A 417 4.66 31.30 10.91
CA MET A 417 3.53 30.99 11.77
C MET A 417 2.81 32.30 12.12
N ASP A 418 1.64 32.53 11.54
CA ASP A 418 0.79 33.67 11.88
C ASP A 418 -0.15 33.35 13.05
N GLU A 419 -0.84 34.37 13.56
CA GLU A 419 -1.80 34.23 14.66
C GLU A 419 -2.95 33.28 14.30
N VAL A 420 -3.39 33.29 13.03
CA VAL A 420 -4.46 32.41 12.52
C VAL A 420 -4.07 30.94 12.68
N ILE A 421 -2.86 30.57 12.25
CA ILE A 421 -2.34 29.20 12.38
C ILE A 421 -2.35 28.78 13.85
N VAL A 422 -1.86 29.62 14.75
CA VAL A 422 -1.83 29.31 16.20
C VAL A 422 -3.24 29.13 16.75
N THR A 423 -4.16 30.06 16.47
CA THR A 423 -5.54 29.98 16.97
C THR A 423 -6.25 28.73 16.43
N ARG A 424 -6.06 28.39 15.15
CA ARG A 424 -6.68 27.19 14.55
C ARG A 424 -6.07 25.92 15.10
N MET A 425 -4.76 25.85 15.28
CA MET A 425 -4.08 24.73 15.94
C MET A 425 -4.65 24.48 17.34
N GLU A 426 -4.67 25.52 18.18
CA GLU A 426 -5.16 25.42 19.56
C GLU A 426 -6.63 25.02 19.63
N ALA A 427 -7.46 25.49 18.70
CA ALA A 427 -8.89 25.17 18.67
C ALA A 427 -9.18 23.69 18.38
N VAL A 428 -8.39 23.03 17.52
CA VAL A 428 -8.63 21.62 17.12
C VAL A 428 -7.77 20.60 17.85
N MET A 429 -6.67 21.02 18.48
CA MET A 429 -5.69 20.14 19.13
C MET A 429 -6.31 19.04 20.03
N PRO A 430 -7.33 19.30 20.87
CA PRO A 430 -7.91 18.26 21.72
C PRO A 430 -8.68 17.16 20.96
N GLN A 431 -9.08 17.43 19.71
CA GLN A 431 -9.86 16.51 18.86
C GLN A 431 -8.98 15.73 17.88
N CYS A 432 -7.70 16.13 17.75
CA CYS A 432 -6.74 15.55 16.82
C CYS A 432 -6.34 14.11 17.18
N SER A 433 -6.08 13.29 16.16
CA SER A 433 -5.40 12.00 16.33
C SER A 433 -3.92 12.20 16.70
N LEU A 434 -3.25 11.16 17.17
CA LEU A 434 -1.80 11.19 17.40
C LEU A 434 -1.02 11.52 16.12
N SER A 435 -1.52 11.13 14.94
CA SER A 435 -0.90 11.46 13.65
C SER A 435 -1.02 12.95 13.28
N ASP A 436 -2.15 13.56 13.64
CA ASP A 436 -2.39 14.99 13.46
C ASP A 436 -1.50 15.81 14.40
N LEU A 437 -1.36 15.37 15.65
CA LEU A 437 -0.49 16.00 16.65
C LEU A 437 0.98 15.90 16.25
N SER A 438 1.42 14.75 15.72
CA SER A 438 2.76 14.57 15.14
C SER A 438 3.02 15.54 14.00
N SER A 439 2.01 15.80 13.17
CA SER A 439 2.10 16.75 12.06
C SER A 439 2.24 18.19 12.56
N PHE A 440 1.51 18.57 13.63
CA PHE A 440 1.69 19.86 14.30
C PHE A 440 3.08 20.03 14.91
N ALA A 441 3.56 19.04 15.66
CA ALA A 441 4.90 19.08 16.24
C ALA A 441 5.97 19.26 15.16
N THR A 442 5.86 18.49 14.07
CA THR A 442 6.78 18.59 12.92
C THR A 442 6.74 19.96 12.26
N ALA A 443 5.55 20.55 12.10
CA ALA A 443 5.38 21.88 11.52
C ALA A 443 6.05 22.96 12.40
N VAL A 444 5.80 22.93 13.70
CA VAL A 444 6.40 23.88 14.65
C VAL A 444 7.92 23.74 14.69
N MET A 445 8.44 22.51 14.72
CA MET A 445 9.89 22.27 14.69
C MET A 445 10.54 22.81 13.41
N LYS A 446 9.86 22.77 12.26
CA LYS A 446 10.35 23.37 11.01
C LYS A 446 10.41 24.88 11.07
N TRP A 447 9.39 25.54 11.64
CA TRP A 447 9.42 27.00 11.82
C TRP A 447 10.50 27.43 12.82
N ILE A 448 10.67 26.71 13.94
CA ILE A 448 11.77 26.95 14.88
C ILE A 448 13.12 26.94 14.16
N ARG A 449 13.40 25.91 13.33
CA ARG A 449 14.67 25.78 12.60
C ARG A 449 14.87 26.91 11.57
N ARG A 450 13.79 27.43 10.97
CA ARG A 450 13.86 28.52 9.99
C ARG A 450 14.08 29.89 10.62
N ASP A 451 13.49 30.14 11.79
CA ASP A 451 13.54 31.44 12.46
C ASP A 451 14.77 31.64 13.37
N GLN A 452 15.54 30.56 13.64
CA GLN A 452 16.78 30.60 14.40
C GLN A 452 17.83 31.68 13.96
N PRO A 453 17.96 32.06 12.66
CA PRO A 453 18.91 33.10 12.25
C PRO A 453 18.45 34.55 12.50
N TYR A 454 17.17 34.81 12.80
CA TYR A 454 16.56 36.15 12.81
C TYR A 454 15.99 36.57 14.19
N GLN A 455 16.82 36.52 15.25
CA GLN A 455 16.74 37.22 16.57
C GLN A 455 15.48 37.18 17.51
N GLN A 456 15.81 37.00 18.81
CA GLN A 456 15.29 37.62 20.06
C GLN A 456 13.86 37.50 20.62
N SER A 457 12.82 36.91 19.99
CA SER A 457 11.53 36.72 20.72
C SER A 457 10.57 35.55 20.40
N PRO A 458 10.54 34.90 19.21
CA PRO A 458 9.48 33.92 18.90
C PRO A 458 9.66 32.53 19.56
N THR A 459 10.83 32.24 20.16
CA THR A 459 11.15 30.94 20.77
C THR A 459 10.19 30.53 21.90
N VAL A 460 9.68 31.49 22.67
CA VAL A 460 8.79 31.21 23.81
C VAL A 460 7.39 30.76 23.34
N GLN A 461 6.88 31.32 22.25
CA GLN A 461 5.57 30.95 21.71
C GLN A 461 5.60 29.56 21.08
N TYR A 462 6.65 29.24 20.32
CA TYR A 462 6.85 27.90 19.76
C TYR A 462 6.98 26.83 20.85
N GLY A 463 7.75 27.11 21.91
CA GLY A 463 7.90 26.19 23.04
C GLY A 463 6.57 25.91 23.77
N LYS A 464 5.76 26.96 24.01
CA LYS A 464 4.43 26.80 24.61
C LYS A 464 3.50 25.96 23.74
N LEU A 465 3.52 26.16 22.43
CA LEU A 465 2.66 25.40 21.51
C LEU A 465 3.08 23.91 21.45
N LEU A 466 4.38 23.62 21.38
CA LEU A 466 4.88 22.24 21.47
C LEU A 466 4.50 21.58 22.79
N GLN A 467 4.59 22.30 23.92
CA GLN A 467 4.17 21.78 25.21
C GLN A 467 2.68 21.43 25.22
N LYS A 468 1.81 22.26 24.64
CA LYS A 468 0.38 21.94 24.49
C LYS A 468 0.17 20.70 23.63
N VAL A 469 0.86 20.58 22.49
CA VAL A 469 0.78 19.39 21.62
C VAL A 469 1.17 18.12 22.37
N ASN A 470 2.26 18.17 23.14
CA ASN A 470 2.73 17.05 23.96
C ASN A 470 1.69 16.66 25.01
N ASN A 471 1.14 17.63 25.75
CA ASN A 471 0.13 17.38 26.77
C ASN A 471 -1.12 16.73 26.17
N CYS A 472 -1.62 17.23 25.02
CA CYS A 472 -2.77 16.63 24.34
C CYS A 472 -2.48 15.20 23.88
N ALA A 473 -1.28 14.92 23.37
CA ALA A 473 -0.89 13.57 22.94
C ALA A 473 -0.79 12.60 24.13
N LEU A 474 -0.18 13.02 25.24
CA LEU A 474 -0.09 12.24 26.47
C LEU A 474 -1.48 11.95 27.05
N GLU A 475 -2.34 12.96 27.14
CA GLU A 475 -3.73 12.77 27.59
C GLU A 475 -4.49 11.77 26.71
N ARG A 476 -4.28 11.80 25.39
CA ARG A 476 -4.92 10.88 24.45
C ARG A 476 -4.45 9.44 24.68
N LEU A 477 -3.14 9.22 24.84
CA LEU A 477 -2.59 7.90 25.20
C LEU A 477 -3.13 7.41 26.55
N GLN A 478 -3.20 8.29 27.54
CA GLN A 478 -3.75 7.96 28.86
C GLN A 478 -5.23 7.60 28.81
N LYS A 479 -6.02 8.19 27.91
CA LYS A 479 -7.45 7.90 27.72
C LYS A 479 -7.73 6.74 26.76
N ALA A 480 -6.73 6.24 26.02
CA ALA A 480 -6.91 5.18 25.04
C ALA A 480 -7.37 3.86 25.69
N ASN A 481 -8.53 3.35 25.27
CA ASN A 481 -9.17 2.15 25.80
C ASN A 481 -9.46 1.07 24.74
N ASP A 482 -9.14 1.34 23.48
CA ASP A 482 -9.35 0.45 22.33
C ASP A 482 -8.04 0.28 21.56
N LEU A 483 -7.56 -0.95 21.46
CA LEU A 483 -6.28 -1.27 20.83
C LEU A 483 -6.31 -1.07 19.30
N GLU A 484 -7.42 -1.40 18.63
CA GLU A 484 -7.51 -1.26 17.16
C GLU A 484 -7.46 0.22 16.75
N LEU A 485 -8.20 1.07 17.46
CA LEU A 485 -8.18 2.51 17.22
C LEU A 485 -6.80 3.11 17.50
N LEU A 486 -6.13 2.68 18.58
CA LEU A 486 -4.79 3.16 18.90
C LEU A 486 -3.77 2.73 17.83
N LEU A 487 -3.82 1.48 17.36
CA LEU A 487 -2.91 0.99 16.33
C LEU A 487 -3.11 1.70 14.98
N ASP A 488 -4.35 2.01 14.59
CA ASP A 488 -4.64 2.79 13.38
C ASP A 488 -3.99 4.18 13.44
N GLU A 489 -4.05 4.85 14.61
CA GLU A 489 -3.38 6.14 14.82
C GLU A 489 -1.85 6.02 14.77
N LEU A 490 -1.27 4.96 15.35
CA LEU A 490 0.18 4.74 15.41
C LEU A 490 0.79 4.36 14.06
N LYS A 491 -0.01 3.86 13.12
CA LYS A 491 0.42 3.34 11.80
C LYS A 491 1.25 4.34 10.99
N TYR A 492 0.86 5.62 11.03
CA TYR A 492 1.47 6.67 10.20
C TYR A 492 2.41 7.61 10.98
N ILE A 493 2.58 7.38 12.28
CA ILE A 493 3.41 8.25 13.12
C ILE A 493 4.87 7.84 13.01
N SER A 494 5.74 8.81 12.73
CA SER A 494 7.18 8.62 12.65
C SER A 494 7.93 9.92 12.93
N GLY A 495 9.23 9.79 13.21
CA GLY A 495 10.15 10.91 13.42
C GLY A 495 10.47 11.19 14.87
N ASP A 496 11.51 12.01 15.07
CA ASP A 496 12.18 12.26 16.34
C ASP A 496 11.21 12.65 17.47
N TRP A 497 10.22 13.50 17.17
CA TRP A 497 9.23 13.93 18.17
C TRP A 497 8.47 12.76 18.81
N PHE A 498 7.99 11.81 18.00
CA PHE A 498 7.28 10.65 18.54
C PHE A 498 8.21 9.77 19.38
N GLU A 499 9.42 9.55 18.85
CA GLU A 499 10.41 8.69 19.49
C GLU A 499 10.87 9.24 20.85
N GLU A 500 11.06 10.56 20.95
CA GLU A 500 11.51 11.23 22.16
C GLU A 500 10.39 11.51 23.15
N MET A 501 9.20 11.92 22.68
CA MET A 501 8.15 12.45 23.56
C MET A 501 7.07 11.45 23.92
N LEU A 502 6.80 10.45 23.08
CA LEU A 502 5.60 9.60 23.21
C LEU A 502 5.87 8.11 23.26
N LEU A 503 7.05 7.65 22.83
CA LEU A 503 7.31 6.22 22.67
C LEU A 503 7.13 5.45 23.98
N GLU A 504 7.66 5.95 25.09
CA GLU A 504 7.52 5.31 26.40
C GLU A 504 6.06 5.25 26.88
N GLU A 505 5.34 6.38 26.85
CA GLU A 505 3.93 6.43 27.24
C GLU A 505 3.05 5.56 26.32
N THR A 506 3.41 5.47 25.03
CA THR A 506 2.75 4.57 24.08
C THR A 506 2.93 3.11 24.50
N MET A 507 4.12 2.72 24.97
CA MET A 507 4.35 1.37 25.49
C MET A 507 3.54 1.08 26.74
N VAL A 508 3.39 2.07 27.64
CA VAL A 508 2.52 1.96 28.82
C VAL A 508 1.06 1.77 28.41
N ALA A 509 0.57 2.55 27.45
CA ALA A 509 -0.78 2.42 26.93
C ALA A 509 -1.02 1.06 26.27
N LEU A 510 -0.07 0.56 25.47
CA LEU A 510 -0.15 -0.76 24.83
C LEU A 510 -0.13 -1.90 25.87
N GLN A 511 0.68 -1.79 26.93
CA GLN A 511 0.69 -2.76 28.03
C GLN A 511 -0.64 -2.79 28.79
N ARG A 512 -1.25 -1.63 29.04
CA ARG A 512 -2.60 -1.55 29.64
C ARG A 512 -3.66 -2.24 28.78
N LEU A 513 -3.47 -2.28 27.46
CA LEU A 513 -4.39 -2.89 26.50
C LEU A 513 -3.97 -4.31 26.07
N ALA A 514 -3.02 -4.93 26.77
CA ALA A 514 -2.48 -6.25 26.39
C ALA A 514 -3.55 -7.36 26.29
N ASP A 515 -4.61 -7.27 27.09
CA ASP A 515 -5.72 -8.22 27.08
C ASP A 515 -6.53 -8.18 25.76
N GLN A 516 -6.47 -7.08 25.03
CA GLN A 516 -7.16 -6.89 23.73
C GLN A 516 -6.33 -7.41 22.54
N ILE A 517 -5.13 -7.96 22.77
CA ILE A 517 -4.30 -8.52 21.71
C ILE A 517 -4.95 -9.80 21.17
N THR A 518 -5.19 -9.82 19.87
CA THR A 518 -5.80 -10.93 19.13
C THR A 518 -5.06 -11.16 17.81
N TRP A 519 -5.29 -12.30 17.16
CA TRP A 519 -4.61 -12.63 15.91
C TRP A 519 -4.82 -11.59 14.79
N THR A 520 -5.91 -10.79 14.83
CA THR A 520 -6.19 -9.77 13.81
C THR A 520 -5.34 -8.50 13.97
N ASN A 521 -4.96 -8.14 15.19
CA ASN A 521 -4.19 -6.91 15.47
C ASN A 521 -2.68 -7.16 15.65
N VAL A 522 -2.27 -8.42 15.80
CA VAL A 522 -0.85 -8.82 15.86
C VAL A 522 -0.02 -8.34 14.66
N PRO A 523 -0.48 -8.37 13.39
CA PRO A 523 0.32 -7.86 12.26
C PRO A 523 0.73 -6.38 12.44
N GLU A 524 -0.20 -5.53 12.87
CA GLU A 524 0.03 -4.10 13.04
C GLU A 524 0.92 -3.83 14.25
N LEU A 525 0.65 -4.51 15.36
CA LEU A 525 1.47 -4.44 16.57
C LEU A 525 2.91 -4.93 16.34
N SER A 526 3.09 -6.02 15.59
CA SER A 526 4.41 -6.56 15.22
C SER A 526 5.18 -5.61 14.31
N SER A 527 4.50 -4.99 13.35
CA SER A 527 5.08 -3.95 12.49
C SER A 527 5.53 -2.72 13.29
N PHE A 528 4.74 -2.34 14.31
CA PHE A 528 5.10 -1.26 15.23
C PHE A 528 6.37 -1.59 16.01
N PHE A 529 6.49 -2.77 16.63
CA PHE A 529 7.70 -3.19 17.35
C PHE A 529 8.94 -3.25 16.46
N ALA A 530 8.82 -3.83 15.26
CA ALA A 530 9.92 -3.89 14.31
C ALA A 530 10.36 -2.51 13.82
N ARG A 531 9.46 -1.53 13.77
CA ARG A 531 9.74 -0.14 13.36
C ARG A 531 10.37 0.68 14.49
N THR A 532 9.84 0.58 15.70
CA THR A 532 10.32 1.35 16.86
C THR A 532 11.61 0.77 17.44
N SER A 533 11.91 -0.51 17.19
CA SER A 533 13.03 -1.21 17.82
C SER A 533 12.99 -1.12 19.35
N TYR A 534 11.77 -1.13 19.92
CA TYR A 534 11.55 -1.09 21.37
C TYR A 534 11.29 -2.51 21.87
N LEU A 535 12.10 -2.99 22.81
CA LEU A 535 11.97 -4.35 23.36
C LEU A 535 11.01 -4.34 24.55
N CYS A 536 9.78 -4.84 24.36
CA CYS A 536 8.79 -4.98 25.41
C CYS A 536 8.41 -6.45 25.60
N VAL A 537 9.08 -7.11 26.56
CA VAL A 537 8.94 -8.54 26.85
C VAL A 537 7.48 -8.99 27.03
N PRO A 538 6.65 -8.37 27.91
CA PRO A 538 5.29 -8.85 28.14
C PRO A 538 4.40 -8.84 26.88
N LEU A 539 4.59 -7.84 26.01
CA LEU A 539 3.82 -7.70 24.78
C LEU A 539 4.30 -8.66 23.69
N LEU A 540 5.61 -8.89 23.58
CA LEU A 540 6.19 -9.87 22.64
C LEU A 540 5.80 -11.30 23.03
N ASP A 541 5.82 -11.63 24.33
CA ASP A 541 5.37 -12.92 24.83
C ASP A 541 3.88 -13.15 24.54
N ARG A 542 3.07 -12.11 24.72
CA ARG A 542 1.64 -12.16 24.38
C ARG A 542 1.41 -12.36 22.88
N ILE A 543 2.18 -11.68 22.02
CA ILE A 543 2.15 -11.88 20.56
C ILE A 543 2.48 -13.34 20.23
N ALA A 544 3.56 -13.89 20.76
CA ALA A 544 3.93 -15.28 20.52
C ALA A 544 2.81 -16.24 20.95
N ALA A 545 2.21 -16.02 22.13
CA ALA A 545 1.16 -16.89 22.67
C ALA A 545 -0.10 -16.87 21.81
N VAL A 546 -0.57 -15.69 21.42
CA VAL A 546 -1.74 -15.52 20.54
C VAL A 546 -1.49 -16.13 19.17
N THR A 547 -0.26 -16.05 18.66
CA THR A 547 0.12 -16.64 17.37
C THR A 547 0.00 -18.16 17.42
N VAL A 548 0.59 -18.81 18.43
CA VAL A 548 0.52 -20.27 18.60
C VAL A 548 -0.94 -20.72 18.73
N GLN A 549 -1.74 -20.03 19.55
CA GLN A 549 -3.15 -20.40 19.79
C GLN A 549 -4.05 -20.29 18.55
N HIS A 550 -3.67 -19.48 17.56
CA HIS A 550 -4.51 -19.15 16.41
C HIS A 550 -3.79 -19.28 15.07
N ILE A 551 -2.73 -20.08 15.00
CA ILE A 551 -1.92 -20.24 13.79
C ILE A 551 -2.74 -20.65 12.57
N ASP A 552 -3.78 -21.47 12.76
CA ASP A 552 -4.70 -21.91 11.70
C ASP A 552 -5.55 -20.78 11.09
N LYS A 553 -5.68 -19.65 11.78
CA LYS A 553 -6.41 -18.45 11.31
C LYS A 553 -5.49 -17.42 10.65
N VAL A 554 -4.18 -17.56 10.82
CA VAL A 554 -3.20 -16.61 10.29
C VAL A 554 -3.09 -16.80 8.77
N TYR A 555 -3.10 -15.70 8.02
CA TYR A 555 -2.88 -15.79 6.58
C TYR A 555 -1.40 -16.04 6.29
N SER A 556 -1.09 -16.82 5.24
CA SER A 556 0.29 -17.14 4.85
C SER A 556 1.16 -15.89 4.72
N SER A 557 0.62 -14.83 4.11
CA SER A 557 1.34 -13.57 3.94
C SER A 557 1.66 -12.81 5.23
N GLU A 558 0.99 -13.14 6.33
CA GLU A 558 1.19 -12.46 7.60
C GLU A 558 2.29 -13.10 8.44
N ILE A 559 2.67 -14.36 8.19
CA ILE A 559 3.75 -15.07 8.92
C ILE A 559 5.01 -14.19 9.01
N TYR A 560 5.37 -13.50 7.92
CA TYR A 560 6.48 -12.56 7.91
C TYR A 560 6.32 -11.44 8.96
N SER A 561 5.14 -10.81 9.01
CA SER A 561 4.86 -9.74 9.97
C SER A 561 4.98 -10.22 11.41
N PHE A 562 4.52 -11.44 11.70
CA PHE A 562 4.53 -12.06 13.02
C PHE A 562 5.95 -12.42 13.51
N LEU A 563 6.80 -12.95 12.63
CA LEU A 563 8.18 -13.34 12.98
C LEU A 563 9.16 -12.17 13.01
N ARG A 564 8.90 -11.14 12.19
CA ARG A 564 9.78 -9.98 12.04
C ARG A 564 10.21 -9.31 13.35
N PRO A 565 9.37 -9.04 14.36
CA PRO A 565 9.82 -8.40 15.59
C PRO A 565 10.84 -9.23 16.36
N PHE A 566 10.68 -10.56 16.43
CA PHE A 566 11.59 -11.46 17.14
C PHE A 566 12.99 -11.48 16.47
N ALA A 567 13.03 -11.58 15.14
CA ALA A 567 14.26 -11.46 14.38
C ALA A 567 14.91 -10.06 14.51
N THR A 568 14.12 -8.99 14.43
CA THR A 568 14.64 -7.61 14.48
C THR A 568 15.22 -7.28 15.86
N LEU A 569 14.49 -7.64 16.91
CA LEU A 569 14.83 -7.34 18.30
C LEU A 569 15.77 -8.37 18.92
N ASN A 570 16.11 -9.45 18.20
CA ASN A 570 16.93 -10.56 18.70
C ASN A 570 16.38 -11.09 20.03
N TYR A 571 15.09 -11.44 20.04
CA TYR A 571 14.38 -11.85 21.24
C TYR A 571 13.72 -13.20 21.03
N ASP A 572 13.99 -14.14 21.94
CA ASP A 572 13.34 -15.44 22.01
C ASP A 572 12.28 -15.43 23.12
N PRO A 573 10.99 -15.63 22.80
CA PRO A 573 9.96 -15.73 23.82
C PRO A 573 10.11 -17.05 24.60
N PRO A 574 9.53 -17.17 25.81
CA PRO A 574 9.61 -18.39 26.62
C PRO A 574 9.16 -19.68 25.91
N GLN A 575 8.25 -19.56 24.93
CA GLN A 575 7.75 -20.66 24.08
C GLN A 575 8.33 -20.60 22.66
N SER A 576 9.58 -20.15 22.50
CA SER A 576 10.23 -19.94 21.20
C SER A 576 10.16 -21.18 20.31
N GLU A 577 10.49 -22.36 20.83
CA GLU A 577 10.45 -23.61 20.06
C GLU A 577 9.05 -23.88 19.48
N GLU A 578 8.01 -23.86 20.31
CA GLU A 578 6.61 -24.07 19.89
C GLU A 578 6.15 -22.98 18.90
N PHE A 579 6.52 -21.73 19.15
CA PHE A 579 6.17 -20.60 18.30
C PHE A 579 6.80 -20.69 16.90
N PHE A 580 8.11 -20.93 16.82
CA PHE A 580 8.78 -21.08 15.53
C PHE A 580 8.35 -22.36 14.83
N GLU A 581 8.18 -23.47 15.54
CA GLU A 581 7.68 -24.72 14.95
C GLU A 581 6.30 -24.54 14.32
N ALA A 582 5.34 -23.93 15.03
CA ALA A 582 4.00 -23.65 14.51
C ALA A 582 4.06 -22.78 13.24
N CYS A 583 4.88 -21.72 13.26
CA CYS A 583 5.07 -20.85 12.09
C CYS A 583 5.69 -21.59 10.90
N LEU A 584 6.68 -22.45 11.14
CA LEU A 584 7.39 -23.19 10.09
C LEU A 584 6.56 -24.33 9.49
N GLN A 585 5.76 -25.02 10.30
CA GLN A 585 4.80 -26.02 9.82
C GLN A 585 3.73 -25.35 8.95
N HIS A 586 3.17 -24.23 9.42
CA HIS A 586 2.19 -23.47 8.65
C HIS A 586 2.79 -22.95 7.34
N LEU A 587 4.00 -22.38 7.37
CA LEU A 587 4.75 -21.95 6.19
C LEU A 587 4.95 -23.08 5.17
N SER A 588 5.30 -24.28 5.65
CA SER A 588 5.51 -25.44 4.78
C SER A 588 4.23 -25.86 4.04
N SER A 589 3.07 -25.70 4.66
CA SER A 589 1.78 -26.02 4.04
C SER A 589 1.36 -25.03 2.93
N CYS A 590 1.86 -23.80 2.97
CA CYS A 590 1.44 -22.72 2.08
C CYS A 590 2.57 -22.12 1.22
N LEU A 591 3.74 -22.77 1.16
CA LEU A 591 4.93 -22.25 0.47
C LEU A 591 4.69 -21.87 -1.01
N GLY A 592 3.84 -22.63 -1.71
CA GLY A 592 3.47 -22.35 -3.11
C GLY A 592 2.60 -21.10 -3.33
N SER A 593 1.96 -20.56 -2.28
CA SER A 593 1.11 -19.37 -2.38
C SER A 593 1.83 -18.06 -2.06
N PHE A 594 3.10 -18.11 -1.64
CA PHE A 594 3.85 -16.90 -1.30
C PHE A 594 4.24 -16.07 -2.52
N GLU A 595 4.11 -14.76 -2.36
CA GLU A 595 4.75 -13.80 -3.24
C GLU A 595 6.29 -13.89 -3.08
N PRO A 596 7.07 -14.00 -4.18
CA PRO A 596 8.51 -14.26 -4.10
C PRO A 596 9.28 -13.25 -3.21
N HIS A 597 8.99 -11.97 -3.35
CA HIS A 597 9.62 -10.92 -2.55
C HIS A 597 9.38 -11.09 -1.05
N LEU A 598 8.19 -11.56 -0.66
CA LEU A 598 7.84 -11.77 0.74
C LEU A 598 8.56 -13.01 1.28
N LEU A 599 8.68 -14.07 0.48
CA LEU A 599 9.43 -15.27 0.88
C LEU A 599 10.92 -14.97 1.08
N VAL A 600 11.52 -14.09 0.27
CA VAL A 600 12.89 -13.60 0.48
C VAL A 600 13.02 -12.83 1.80
N LEU A 601 12.09 -11.92 2.08
CA LEU A 601 12.10 -11.15 3.34
C LEU A 601 11.91 -12.05 4.56
N LEU A 602 11.06 -13.07 4.44
CA LEU A 602 10.83 -14.09 5.47
C LEU A 602 12.06 -14.97 5.68
N GLY A 603 12.65 -15.50 4.61
CA GLY A 603 13.87 -16.32 4.68
C GLY A 603 15.02 -15.55 5.34
N PHE A 604 15.17 -14.27 5.01
CA PHE A 604 16.15 -13.40 5.67
C PHE A 604 15.83 -13.21 7.17
N ALA A 605 14.57 -12.96 7.55
CA ALA A 605 14.20 -12.82 8.95
C ALA A 605 14.44 -14.10 9.76
N LEU A 606 14.16 -15.27 9.17
CA LEU A 606 14.46 -16.57 9.77
C LEU A 606 15.96 -16.76 9.96
N ALA A 607 16.78 -16.44 8.95
CA ALA A 607 18.25 -16.52 9.05
C ALA A 607 18.81 -15.60 10.16
N VAL A 608 18.26 -14.38 10.28
CA VAL A 608 18.63 -13.47 11.38
C VAL A 608 18.32 -14.09 12.75
N ALA A 609 17.18 -14.79 12.85
CA ALA A 609 16.75 -15.53 14.04
C ALA A 609 17.37 -16.94 14.16
N GLU A 610 18.35 -17.31 13.33
CA GLU A 610 19.08 -18.60 13.39
C GLU A 610 18.26 -19.82 12.94
N TYR A 611 17.16 -19.62 12.21
CA TYR A 611 16.36 -20.70 11.63
C TYR A 611 16.61 -20.81 10.11
N PHE A 612 16.96 -22.00 9.64
CA PHE A 612 17.23 -22.29 8.23
C PHE A 612 16.41 -23.48 7.71
N PRO A 613 15.07 -23.34 7.52
CA PRO A 613 14.25 -24.42 7.00
C PRO A 613 14.67 -24.81 5.58
N GLU A 614 15.16 -26.03 5.41
CA GLU A 614 15.74 -26.51 4.15
C GLU A 614 14.77 -26.37 2.96
N ASN A 615 13.48 -26.63 3.17
CA ASN A 615 12.44 -26.47 2.15
C ASN A 615 12.28 -25.01 1.68
N VAL A 616 12.36 -24.04 2.60
CA VAL A 616 12.28 -22.60 2.29
C VAL A 616 13.53 -22.15 1.55
N ILE A 617 14.71 -22.53 2.04
CA ILE A 617 15.97 -22.16 1.43
C ILE A 617 16.10 -22.74 0.01
N LYS A 618 15.82 -24.03 -0.18
CA LYS A 618 15.82 -24.65 -1.51
C LYS A 618 14.79 -24.05 -2.45
N ALA A 619 13.62 -23.64 -1.95
CA ALA A 619 12.63 -22.96 -2.76
C ALA A 619 13.11 -21.59 -3.24
N ILE A 620 13.72 -20.78 -2.36
CA ILE A 620 14.22 -19.44 -2.70
C ILE A 620 15.38 -19.50 -3.70
N PHE A 621 16.32 -20.42 -3.51
CA PHE A 621 17.50 -20.54 -4.38
C PHE A 621 17.30 -21.47 -5.58
N ASN A 622 16.05 -21.78 -5.92
CA ASN A 622 15.69 -22.49 -7.14
C ASN A 622 15.67 -21.53 -8.35
N ILE A 623 16.11 -22.00 -9.52
CA ILE A 623 16.19 -21.20 -10.75
C ILE A 623 14.81 -20.66 -11.18
N GLU A 624 13.75 -21.45 -11.09
CA GLU A 624 12.38 -21.04 -11.43
C GLU A 624 11.88 -19.95 -10.47
N PHE A 625 12.20 -20.08 -9.17
CA PHE A 625 11.86 -19.06 -8.19
C PHE A 625 12.61 -17.75 -8.46
N LEU A 626 13.92 -17.82 -8.72
CA LEU A 626 14.73 -16.63 -9.01
C LEU A 626 14.27 -15.94 -10.29
N ALA A 627 13.89 -16.69 -11.34
CA ALA A 627 13.30 -16.13 -12.55
C ALA A 627 11.95 -15.42 -12.26
N LYS A 628 11.09 -16.02 -11.43
CA LYS A 628 9.83 -15.41 -10.99
C LYS A 628 10.07 -14.14 -10.16
N LEU A 629 11.08 -14.16 -9.29
CA LEU A 629 11.48 -13.00 -8.50
C LEU A 629 12.02 -11.86 -9.37
N ASP A 630 12.84 -12.16 -10.39
CA ASP A 630 13.36 -11.15 -11.32
C ASP A 630 12.22 -10.46 -12.08
N ALA A 631 11.25 -11.23 -12.59
CA ALA A 631 10.05 -10.69 -13.22
C ALA A 631 9.22 -9.82 -12.26
N GLN A 632 9.10 -10.24 -10.99
CA GLN A 632 8.44 -9.44 -9.96
C GLN A 632 9.17 -8.11 -9.69
N LEU A 633 10.50 -8.15 -9.57
CA LEU A 633 11.32 -6.98 -9.27
C LEU A 633 11.14 -5.87 -10.32
N GLU A 634 10.89 -6.19 -11.59
CA GLU A 634 10.60 -5.18 -12.62
C GLU A 634 9.35 -4.32 -12.35
N THR A 635 8.42 -4.82 -11.55
CA THR A 635 7.12 -4.17 -11.28
C THR A 635 7.00 -3.60 -9.87
N LEU A 636 8.01 -3.82 -9.02
CA LEU A 636 8.01 -3.36 -7.63
C LEU A 636 8.48 -1.89 -7.54
N PRO A 637 7.94 -1.10 -6.59
CA PRO A 637 8.45 0.23 -6.28
C PRO A 637 9.95 0.21 -5.96
N GLY A 638 10.69 1.24 -6.36
CA GLY A 638 12.16 1.27 -6.28
C GLY A 638 12.71 1.01 -4.87
N SER A 639 12.06 1.54 -3.83
CA SER A 639 12.47 1.34 -2.43
C SER A 639 12.32 -0.11 -1.97
N LEU A 640 11.20 -0.75 -2.29
CA LEU A 640 10.94 -2.15 -1.99
C LEU A 640 11.83 -3.07 -2.82
N ASN A 641 12.01 -2.80 -4.11
CA ASN A 641 12.92 -3.54 -4.99
C ASN A 641 14.35 -3.55 -4.42
N ARG A 642 14.89 -2.38 -4.05
CA ARG A 642 16.21 -2.28 -3.44
C ARG A 642 16.31 -3.09 -2.15
N ARG A 643 15.28 -3.03 -1.30
CA ARG A 643 15.23 -3.79 -0.05
C ARG A 643 15.25 -5.30 -0.31
N VAL A 644 14.45 -5.79 -1.25
CA VAL A 644 14.35 -7.22 -1.58
C VAL A 644 15.67 -7.73 -2.15
N ARG A 645 16.31 -6.99 -3.07
CA ARG A 645 17.64 -7.34 -3.61
C ARG A 645 18.72 -7.39 -2.53
N LEU A 646 18.69 -6.44 -1.60
CA LEU A 646 19.61 -6.42 -0.47
C LEU A 646 19.39 -7.65 0.43
N ARG A 647 18.15 -7.94 0.81
CA ARG A 647 17.84 -9.10 1.68
C ARG A 647 18.10 -10.44 1.00
N LEU A 648 17.92 -10.57 -0.32
CA LEU A 648 18.30 -11.78 -1.06
C LEU A 648 19.81 -12.03 -0.95
N MET A 649 20.61 -10.98 -1.14
CA MET A 649 22.07 -11.07 -1.02
C MET A 649 22.50 -11.44 0.39
N GLU A 650 21.91 -10.81 1.42
CA GLU A 650 22.24 -11.10 2.81
C GLU A 650 21.76 -12.50 3.24
N LEU A 651 20.64 -12.97 2.71
CA LEU A 651 20.19 -14.35 2.89
C LEU A 651 21.14 -15.35 2.23
N ASN A 652 21.58 -15.10 0.98
CA ASN A 652 22.56 -15.95 0.30
C ASN A 652 23.86 -16.02 1.10
N ARG A 653 24.31 -14.88 1.63
CA ARG A 653 25.45 -14.81 2.54
C ARG A 653 25.27 -15.68 3.78
N ALA A 654 24.14 -15.55 4.47
CA ALA A 654 23.85 -16.33 5.66
C ALA A 654 23.88 -17.84 5.37
N VAL A 655 23.21 -18.26 4.30
CA VAL A 655 23.17 -19.67 3.89
C VAL A 655 24.56 -20.20 3.54
N CYS A 656 25.38 -19.45 2.80
CA CYS A 656 26.75 -19.88 2.45
C CYS A 656 27.66 -20.04 3.68
N LEU A 657 27.43 -19.27 4.74
CA LEU A 657 28.26 -19.27 5.95
C LEU A 657 27.78 -20.27 6.99
N GLU A 658 26.46 -20.32 7.24
CA GLU A 658 25.88 -21.11 8.32
C GLU A 658 25.40 -22.49 7.87
N CYS A 659 25.07 -22.67 6.59
CA CYS A 659 24.54 -23.93 6.04
C CYS A 659 25.31 -24.40 4.78
N PRO A 660 26.64 -24.57 4.82
CA PRO A 660 27.43 -24.98 3.66
C PRO A 660 27.00 -26.35 3.09
N GLU A 661 26.39 -27.21 3.90
CA GLU A 661 25.83 -28.51 3.50
C GLU A 661 24.70 -28.40 2.48
N LEU A 662 24.02 -27.26 2.37
CA LEU A 662 22.98 -27.01 1.36
C LEU A 662 23.56 -26.76 -0.04
N GLN A 663 24.88 -26.58 -0.15
CA GLN A 663 25.62 -26.41 -1.42
C GLN A 663 25.10 -25.27 -2.30
N ILE A 664 24.54 -24.23 -1.69
CA ILE A 664 24.11 -23.03 -2.41
C ILE A 664 25.34 -22.14 -2.67
N PRO A 665 25.65 -21.81 -3.94
CA PRO A 665 26.82 -21.00 -4.25
C PRO A 665 26.60 -19.53 -3.86
N TRP A 666 27.71 -18.82 -3.65
CA TRP A 666 27.70 -17.36 -3.61
C TRP A 666 27.65 -16.79 -5.03
N PHE A 667 26.65 -15.95 -5.33
CA PHE A 667 26.48 -15.37 -6.68
C PHE A 667 26.25 -13.85 -6.70
N HIS A 668 26.47 -13.16 -5.59
CA HIS A 668 26.20 -11.72 -5.45
C HIS A 668 27.44 -10.80 -5.57
N GLU A 669 28.58 -11.32 -6.00
CA GLU A 669 29.83 -10.55 -6.10
C GLU A 669 29.67 -9.24 -6.89
N ARG A 670 29.11 -9.32 -8.10
CA ARG A 670 28.88 -8.15 -8.97
C ARG A 670 27.95 -7.13 -8.33
N TYR A 671 26.89 -7.60 -7.65
CA TYR A 671 25.93 -6.73 -6.98
C TYR A 671 26.60 -5.94 -5.85
N CYS A 672 27.42 -6.60 -5.03
CA CYS A 672 28.15 -5.95 -3.94
C CYS A 672 29.17 -4.92 -4.46
N GLN A 673 29.91 -5.22 -5.53
CA GLN A 673 30.83 -4.27 -6.16
C GLN A 673 30.10 -3.00 -6.67
N GLN A 674 28.89 -3.14 -7.19
CA GLN A 674 28.06 -1.99 -7.59
C GLN A 674 27.60 -1.14 -6.41
N LEU A 675 27.26 -1.77 -5.27
CA LEU A 675 26.90 -1.05 -4.05
C LEU A 675 28.08 -0.23 -3.50
N GLN A 676 29.29 -0.78 -3.56
CA GLN A 676 30.51 -0.09 -3.10
C GLN A 676 30.82 1.16 -3.90
N ARG A 677 30.68 1.12 -5.24
CA ARG A 677 30.90 2.29 -6.10
C ARG A 677 29.97 3.47 -5.78
N LYS A 678 28.84 3.22 -5.11
CA LYS A 678 27.86 4.24 -4.70
C LYS A 678 28.12 4.80 -3.29
N GLY A 679 29.03 4.23 -2.50
CA GLY A 679 29.37 4.71 -1.16
C GLY A 679 30.55 5.69 -1.18
N SER A 680 30.48 6.77 -0.40
CA SER A 680 31.64 7.65 -0.19
C SER A 680 32.62 6.96 0.76
N GLY A 681 33.81 6.56 0.27
CA GLY A 681 34.83 5.87 1.06
C GLY A 681 35.60 6.73 2.06
N SER A 682 35.00 7.77 2.65
CA SER A 682 35.64 8.59 3.69
C SER A 682 35.31 8.04 5.06
N LEU A 683 36.33 7.88 5.91
CA LEU A 683 36.15 7.55 7.32
C LEU A 683 35.43 8.68 8.05
N SER A 684 34.56 8.30 8.99
CA SER A 684 34.00 9.25 9.96
C SER A 684 35.08 9.74 10.92
N ALA A 685 34.90 10.93 11.51
CA ALA A 685 35.82 11.48 12.51
C ALA A 685 36.05 10.52 13.69
N LEU A 686 34.99 9.79 14.09
CA LEU A 686 35.07 8.76 15.13
C LEU A 686 35.94 7.58 14.69
N GLN A 687 35.76 7.07 13.47
CA GLN A 687 36.62 5.99 12.94
C GLN A 687 38.08 6.44 12.82
N GLN A 688 38.34 7.70 12.46
CA GLN A 688 39.70 8.25 12.44
C GLN A 688 40.33 8.29 13.84
N GLN A 689 39.55 8.67 14.86
CA GLN A 689 39.99 8.65 16.26
C GLN A 689 40.33 7.23 16.72
N ILE A 690 39.44 6.27 16.48
CA ILE A 690 39.66 4.86 16.84
C ILE A 690 40.90 4.33 16.10
N HIS A 691 41.07 4.63 14.81
CA HIS A 691 42.24 4.22 14.04
C HIS A 691 43.55 4.77 14.60
N GLY A 692 43.56 6.05 15.00
CA GLY A 692 44.72 6.67 15.64
C GLY A 692 45.10 5.96 16.95
N LEU A 693 44.11 5.67 17.79
CA LEU A 693 44.31 4.94 19.04
C LEU A 693 44.80 3.50 18.82
N LEU A 694 44.23 2.79 17.84
CA LEU A 694 44.70 1.46 17.45
C LEU A 694 46.15 1.50 16.97
N GLY A 695 46.52 2.52 16.20
CA GLY A 695 47.91 2.74 15.77
C GLY A 695 48.88 2.87 16.95
N GLU A 696 48.48 3.59 18.01
CA GLU A 696 49.30 3.71 19.22
C GLU A 696 49.37 2.41 20.04
N ILE A 697 48.24 1.70 20.18
CA ILE A 697 48.15 0.44 20.93
C ILE A 697 48.96 -0.69 20.27
N LEU A 698 48.94 -0.76 18.94
CA LEU A 698 49.57 -1.83 18.16
C LEU A 698 51.02 -1.50 17.77
N GLY A 699 51.52 -0.29 18.04
CA GLY A 699 52.89 0.11 17.71
C GLY A 699 53.07 0.62 16.27
N GLY A 700 51.99 1.04 15.61
CA GLY A 700 51.98 1.70 14.30
C GLY A 700 50.65 1.55 13.56
N SER A 701 50.28 2.52 12.72
CA SER A 701 49.03 2.50 11.94
C SER A 701 48.96 1.39 10.89
N HIS A 702 50.10 0.82 10.49
CA HIS A 702 50.21 -0.28 9.54
C HIS A 702 49.80 -1.65 10.11
N PHE A 703 49.53 -1.74 11.41
CA PHE A 703 49.00 -2.94 12.09
C PHE A 703 47.46 -2.98 12.15
N ALA A 704 46.79 -1.86 11.82
CA ALA A 704 45.32 -1.77 11.79
C ALA A 704 44.86 -1.34 10.40
N LYS A 705 44.33 -2.29 9.63
CA LYS A 705 43.79 -2.04 8.30
C LYS A 705 42.36 -1.54 8.41
N VAL A 706 42.04 -0.48 7.68
CA VAL A 706 40.74 0.18 7.75
C VAL A 706 39.81 -0.29 6.62
N SER A 707 38.50 -0.35 6.90
CA SER A 707 37.45 -0.61 5.91
C SER A 707 37.69 -1.88 5.10
N VAL A 708 37.92 -2.99 5.81
CA VAL A 708 38.20 -4.30 5.20
C VAL A 708 36.90 -4.94 4.76
N LEU A 709 36.96 -5.62 3.62
CA LEU A 709 35.86 -6.42 3.11
C LEU A 709 36.20 -7.90 3.21
N THR A 710 35.29 -8.68 3.76
CA THR A 710 35.40 -10.14 3.76
C THR A 710 35.08 -10.72 2.37
N PRO A 711 35.41 -12.00 2.10
CA PRO A 711 35.06 -12.65 0.83
C PRO A 711 33.55 -12.61 0.50
N TYR A 712 32.71 -12.59 1.54
CA TYR A 712 31.25 -12.46 1.41
C TYR A 712 30.75 -11.02 1.62
N TYR A 713 31.61 -10.02 1.46
CA TYR A 713 31.27 -8.61 1.46
C TYR A 713 30.64 -8.08 2.77
N TYR A 714 31.09 -8.59 3.92
CA TYR A 714 30.95 -7.86 5.17
C TYR A 714 31.96 -6.71 5.22
N GLY A 715 31.50 -5.52 5.60
CA GLY A 715 32.38 -4.41 5.95
C GLY A 715 32.82 -4.51 7.40
N ILE A 716 34.13 -4.47 7.64
CA ILE A 716 34.77 -4.43 8.95
C ILE A 716 35.41 -3.05 9.10
N ASP A 717 35.17 -2.38 10.23
CA ASP A 717 35.73 -1.04 10.46
C ASP A 717 37.26 -1.10 10.52
N PHE A 718 37.81 -1.97 11.37
CA PHE A 718 39.25 -2.22 11.46
C PHE A 718 39.59 -3.69 11.57
N GLU A 719 40.64 -4.12 10.89
CA GLU A 719 41.21 -5.46 10.98
C GLU A 719 42.63 -5.40 11.54
N CYS A 720 42.89 -6.19 12.58
CA CYS A 720 44.20 -6.35 13.20
C CYS A 720 44.60 -7.83 13.18
N ILE A 721 45.91 -8.12 13.17
CA ILE A 721 46.41 -9.49 13.24
C ILE A 721 47.39 -9.60 14.40
N LEU A 722 47.17 -10.55 15.29
CA LEU A 722 48.08 -10.87 16.39
C LEU A 722 48.72 -12.23 16.15
N ASP A 723 50.02 -12.37 16.43
CA ASP A 723 50.71 -13.67 16.42
C ASP A 723 50.32 -14.54 17.64
N LYS A 724 50.88 -15.75 17.70
CA LYS A 724 50.69 -16.69 18.82
C LYS A 724 51.12 -16.14 20.20
N ASN A 725 51.97 -15.12 20.24
CA ASN A 725 52.43 -14.44 21.44
C ASN A 725 51.69 -13.11 21.69
N LYS A 726 50.56 -12.90 21.01
CA LYS A 726 49.78 -11.65 21.03
C LYS A 726 50.59 -10.42 20.61
N LYS A 727 51.54 -10.56 19.68
CA LYS A 727 52.24 -9.43 19.06
C LYS A 727 51.58 -9.04 17.73
N PRO A 728 51.35 -7.73 17.47
CA PRO A 728 50.82 -7.27 16.20
C PRO A 728 51.69 -7.65 15.00
N LEU A 729 51.06 -8.09 13.91
CA LEU A 729 51.73 -8.44 12.64
C LEU A 729 51.36 -7.43 11.55
N PRO A 730 52.34 -6.94 10.76
CA PRO A 730 52.07 -5.95 9.72
C PRO A 730 51.39 -6.62 8.52
N HIS A 731 50.42 -5.95 7.89
CA HIS A 731 49.74 -6.48 6.70
C HIS A 731 50.67 -6.65 5.47
N THR A 732 51.85 -6.02 5.47
CA THR A 732 52.76 -5.92 4.32
C THR A 732 53.40 -7.26 3.91
N GLU A 733 53.45 -8.27 4.77
CA GLU A 733 54.00 -9.60 4.42
C GLU A 733 53.15 -10.42 3.42
N GLN A 734 51.99 -9.89 2.99
CA GLN A 734 51.08 -10.58 2.05
C GLN A 734 51.04 -10.00 0.62
N ILE A 735 51.71 -8.88 0.31
CA ILE A 735 51.47 -8.10 -0.94
C ILE A 735 52.39 -8.47 -2.13
N VAL A 736 53.41 -9.33 -1.99
CA VAL A 736 54.42 -9.49 -3.06
C VAL A 736 53.96 -10.29 -4.32
N VAL A 737 52.74 -10.85 -4.39
CA VAL A 737 52.29 -11.55 -5.62
C VAL A 737 50.82 -11.29 -5.96
N MET A 738 50.48 -10.06 -6.36
CA MET A 738 49.19 -9.76 -7.00
C MET A 738 49.31 -9.17 -8.41
N ALA A 739 50.52 -9.05 -8.96
CA ALA A 739 50.74 -8.42 -10.26
C ALA A 739 50.48 -9.32 -11.48
N ASP A 740 50.47 -10.65 -11.36
CA ASP A 740 50.51 -11.57 -12.53
C ASP A 740 49.35 -12.56 -12.63
N LEU A 741 48.10 -12.15 -12.40
CA LEU A 741 46.92 -13.01 -12.68
C LEU A 741 45.81 -12.28 -13.47
N LYS A 742 46.21 -11.56 -14.53
CA LYS A 742 45.29 -11.19 -15.61
C LYS A 742 45.21 -12.35 -16.62
N GLY A 743 44.29 -13.28 -16.36
CA GLY A 743 43.81 -14.23 -17.37
C GLY A 743 43.96 -15.68 -16.96
N MET A 744 42.93 -16.23 -16.33
CA MET A 744 42.55 -17.62 -16.54
C MET A 744 41.10 -17.84 -16.07
N HIS A 745 40.38 -18.64 -16.84
CA HIS A 745 38.96 -18.93 -16.73
C HIS A 745 38.61 -19.62 -15.41
N TRP A 746 37.48 -19.21 -14.81
CA TRP A 746 36.92 -19.81 -13.59
C TRP A 746 36.09 -21.05 -13.96
N GLU A 747 36.71 -22.22 -13.97
CA GLU A 747 36.00 -23.51 -13.97
C GLU A 747 36.12 -24.18 -12.59
N GLN A 748 34.94 -24.50 -12.03
CA GLN A 748 34.61 -25.57 -11.08
C GLN A 748 35.74 -26.13 -10.19
N ASP A 749 36.16 -25.38 -9.17
CA ASP A 749 36.77 -25.91 -7.93
C ASP A 749 36.84 -24.82 -6.82
N GLY A 750 35.68 -24.28 -6.44
CA GLY A 750 35.55 -23.12 -5.56
C GLY A 750 35.87 -23.32 -4.07
N LEU A 751 36.50 -24.42 -3.66
CA LEU A 751 36.66 -24.80 -2.25
C LEU A 751 38.08 -24.62 -1.67
N LEU A 752 39.03 -23.98 -2.38
CA LEU A 752 40.43 -23.97 -1.94
C LEU A 752 41.23 -22.65 -2.08
N LEU A 753 40.60 -21.48 -2.30
CA LEU A 753 41.33 -20.20 -2.38
C LEU A 753 41.30 -19.41 -1.06
N GLY A 754 42.07 -19.92 -0.09
CA GLY A 754 42.46 -19.24 1.16
C GLY A 754 43.87 -19.60 1.67
N ARG A 755 44.70 -20.30 0.87
CA ARG A 755 46.04 -20.76 1.28
C ARG A 755 47.15 -19.74 0.98
N LYS A 756 47.08 -18.58 1.63
CA LYS A 756 48.19 -18.17 2.51
C LYS A 756 47.53 -17.93 3.86
N GLY A 757 47.36 -19.01 4.62
CA GLY A 757 46.81 -18.94 5.96
C GLY A 757 47.63 -17.96 6.81
N LEU A 758 46.98 -17.36 7.81
CA LEU A 758 47.69 -16.63 8.84
C LEU A 758 48.82 -17.51 9.41
N PRO A 759 49.94 -16.94 9.88
CA PRO A 759 50.99 -17.71 10.54
C PRO A 759 50.38 -18.66 11.60
N PRO A 760 50.89 -19.89 11.78
CA PRO A 760 50.32 -20.84 12.74
C PRO A 760 50.20 -20.22 14.14
N GLY A 761 48.97 -20.21 14.67
CA GLY A 761 48.63 -19.60 15.96
C GLY A 761 48.35 -18.09 15.93
N ALA A 762 48.38 -17.44 14.76
CA ALA A 762 47.97 -16.05 14.62
C ALA A 762 46.45 -15.91 14.53
N GLN A 763 45.93 -14.85 15.14
CA GLN A 763 44.51 -14.53 15.29
C GLN A 763 44.18 -13.27 14.50
N ARG A 764 43.13 -13.32 13.68
CA ARG A 764 42.58 -12.14 13.00
C ARG A 764 41.51 -11.52 13.88
N ILE A 765 41.61 -10.22 14.11
CA ILE A 765 40.69 -9.47 14.97
C ILE A 765 39.92 -8.48 14.10
N ALA A 766 38.58 -8.57 14.13
CA ALA A 766 37.69 -7.56 13.57
C ALA A 766 37.27 -6.62 14.70
N VAL A 767 37.63 -5.35 14.61
CA VAL A 767 37.19 -4.31 15.53
C VAL A 767 36.06 -3.56 14.86
N ASP A 768 34.85 -3.66 15.43
CA ASP A 768 33.62 -3.07 14.91
C ASP A 768 33.05 -2.05 15.91
N PHE A 769 32.77 -0.84 15.43
CA PHE A 769 32.05 0.15 16.22
C PHE A 769 30.54 -0.04 16.05
N LEU A 770 29.82 -0.20 17.17
CA LEU A 770 28.37 -0.38 17.18
C LEU A 770 27.68 0.93 17.56
N ASP A 771 27.07 1.58 16.58
CA ASP A 771 26.27 2.79 16.80
C ASP A 771 24.96 2.49 17.58
N SER A 772 24.19 3.53 17.89
CA SER A 772 22.90 3.36 18.58
C SER A 772 21.88 2.54 17.78
N LYS A 773 22.04 2.41 16.45
CA LYS A 773 21.17 1.61 15.60
C LYS A 773 21.46 0.12 15.71
N ALA A 774 22.57 -0.30 16.32
CA ALA A 774 22.85 -1.71 16.59
C ALA A 774 22.04 -2.25 17.79
N PHE A 775 21.48 -1.37 18.63
CA PHE A 775 20.80 -1.74 19.87
C PHE A 775 19.30 -1.43 19.84
N CYS A 776 18.55 -2.03 20.77
CA CYS A 776 17.16 -1.64 21.06
C CYS A 776 17.13 -0.24 21.69
N LYS A 777 16.03 0.49 21.53
CA LYS A 777 15.97 1.89 21.98
C LYS A 777 15.94 2.06 23.50
N ASN A 778 15.28 1.12 24.19
CA ASN A 778 15.05 1.19 25.62
C ASN A 778 16.10 0.46 26.46
N LEU A 779 16.92 -0.39 25.84
CA LEU A 779 17.87 -1.27 26.52
C LEU A 779 19.11 -1.43 25.65
N ASN A 780 20.26 -1.66 26.29
CA ASN A 780 21.52 -2.00 25.61
C ASN A 780 21.53 -3.43 25.02
N HIS A 781 20.39 -3.88 24.50
CA HIS A 781 20.17 -5.19 23.90
C HIS A 781 20.52 -5.15 22.41
N LEU A 782 21.42 -6.04 21.98
CA LEU A 782 21.90 -6.10 20.59
C LEU A 782 20.81 -6.65 19.66
N LYS A 783 20.57 -5.97 18.53
CA LYS A 783 19.59 -6.38 17.53
C LYS A 783 20.09 -7.48 16.60
N GLY A 784 19.16 -8.16 15.93
CA GLY A 784 19.43 -9.42 15.23
C GLY A 784 20.43 -9.27 14.09
N GLU A 785 20.35 -8.20 13.29
CA GLU A 785 21.30 -8.01 12.18
C GLU A 785 22.75 -7.81 12.67
N ALA A 786 22.94 -7.11 13.80
CA ALA A 786 24.25 -6.91 14.40
C ALA A 786 24.78 -8.20 15.06
N ALA A 787 23.90 -8.97 15.71
CA ALA A 787 24.21 -10.30 16.21
C ALA A 787 24.61 -11.25 15.08
N MET A 788 23.87 -11.24 13.96
CA MET A 788 24.15 -12.03 12.77
C MET A 788 25.50 -11.68 12.14
N LYS A 789 25.82 -10.39 12.01
CA LYS A 789 27.14 -9.96 11.54
C LYS A 789 28.26 -10.54 12.42
N LYS A 790 28.10 -10.51 13.74
CA LYS A 790 29.09 -11.04 14.69
C LYS A 790 29.34 -12.53 14.46
N ARG A 791 28.28 -13.37 14.49
CA ARG A 791 28.43 -14.84 14.25
C ARG A 791 29.08 -15.14 12.90
N HIS A 792 28.72 -14.40 11.85
CA HIS A 792 29.29 -14.62 10.50
C HIS A 792 30.77 -14.28 10.41
N LEU A 793 31.20 -13.21 11.09
CA LEU A 793 32.62 -12.88 11.17
C LEU A 793 33.38 -13.95 11.97
N GLU A 794 32.80 -14.50 13.03
CA GLU A 794 33.37 -15.60 13.82
C GLU A 794 33.51 -16.88 12.98
N ILE A 795 32.49 -17.24 12.18
CA ILE A 795 32.54 -18.34 11.21
C ILE A 795 33.68 -18.14 10.19
N LEU A 796 33.92 -16.89 9.76
CA LEU A 796 35.01 -16.53 8.85
C LEU A 796 36.40 -16.53 9.52
N GLY A 797 36.50 -16.93 10.80
CA GLY A 797 37.75 -17.04 11.54
C GLY A 797 38.23 -15.74 12.16
N TYR A 798 37.37 -14.73 12.30
CA TYR A 798 37.68 -13.51 13.03
C TYR A 798 37.34 -13.69 14.51
N HIS A 799 38.17 -13.10 15.37
CA HIS A 799 37.75 -12.74 16.72
C HIS A 799 37.17 -11.33 16.68
N VAL A 800 35.90 -11.19 17.07
CA VAL A 800 35.16 -9.94 16.90
C VAL A 800 35.18 -9.14 18.20
N VAL A 801 35.81 -7.98 18.14
CA VAL A 801 35.84 -6.97 19.19
C VAL A 801 34.83 -5.89 18.84
N GLN A 802 33.72 -5.86 19.57
CA GLN A 802 32.69 -4.84 19.39
C GLN A 802 32.88 -3.70 20.39
N ILE A 803 32.76 -2.46 19.91
CA ILE A 803 32.83 -1.22 20.70
C ILE A 803 31.43 -0.59 20.71
N PRO A 804 30.62 -0.79 21.77
CA PRO A 804 29.31 -0.16 21.89
C PRO A 804 29.42 1.36 22.06
N HIS A 805 28.55 2.12 21.37
CA HIS A 805 28.54 3.58 21.46
C HIS A 805 28.34 4.10 22.91
N PHE A 806 27.54 3.42 23.73
CA PHE A 806 27.27 3.83 25.12
C PHE A 806 28.46 3.56 26.05
N GLU A 807 29.29 2.56 25.75
CA GLU A 807 30.57 2.35 26.45
C GLU A 807 31.56 3.43 26.02
N TRP A 808 31.73 3.62 24.69
CA TRP A 808 32.69 4.56 24.11
C TRP A 808 32.49 6.01 24.56
N ASN A 809 31.22 6.43 24.66
CA ASN A 809 30.83 7.79 25.05
C ASN A 809 30.58 7.94 26.57
N SER A 810 30.90 6.92 27.37
CA SER A 810 30.71 6.96 28.82
C SER A 810 31.64 7.95 29.51
N MET A 811 31.26 8.42 30.70
CA MET A 811 32.12 9.30 31.51
C MET A 811 33.44 8.63 31.93
N GLU A 812 33.43 7.30 32.04
CA GLU A 812 34.62 6.49 32.36
C GLU A 812 35.68 6.56 31.25
N LEU A 813 35.24 6.74 29.99
CA LEU A 813 36.10 6.89 28.83
C LEU A 813 36.17 8.37 28.38
N SER A 814 36.60 9.24 29.29
CA SER A 814 36.69 10.69 29.06
C SER A 814 38.09 11.20 28.70
N SER A 815 39.12 10.36 28.81
CA SER A 815 40.50 10.70 28.45
C SER A 815 41.06 9.75 27.38
N LYS A 816 42.10 10.21 26.69
CA LYS A 816 42.81 9.40 25.69
C LYS A 816 43.38 8.12 26.30
N GLU A 817 43.93 8.21 27.50
CA GLU A 817 44.50 7.08 28.24
C GLU A 817 43.43 6.05 28.58
N ALA A 818 42.23 6.49 29.00
CA ALA A 818 41.11 5.60 29.28
C ALA A 818 40.62 4.88 28.02
N TRP A 819 40.49 5.57 26.88
CA TRP A 819 40.17 4.93 25.60
C TRP A 819 41.23 3.91 25.18
N MET A 820 42.52 4.24 25.35
CA MET A 820 43.61 3.32 25.04
C MET A 820 43.57 2.07 25.91
N GLU A 821 43.35 2.22 27.21
CA GLU A 821 43.25 1.09 28.13
C GLU A 821 42.04 0.21 27.82
N TYR A 822 40.88 0.82 27.55
CA TYR A 822 39.67 0.10 27.16
C TYR A 822 39.88 -0.74 25.89
N LEU A 823 40.38 -0.14 24.81
CA LEU A 823 40.66 -0.84 23.56
C LEU A 823 41.72 -1.94 23.76
N LYS A 824 42.77 -1.64 24.53
CA LYS A 824 43.81 -2.63 24.83
C LYS A 824 43.24 -3.82 25.60
N ASN A 825 42.38 -3.59 26.60
CA ASN A 825 41.72 -4.65 27.35
C ASN A 825 40.79 -5.49 26.45
N LYS A 826 40.04 -4.86 25.53
CA LYS A 826 39.17 -5.55 24.58
C LYS A 826 39.94 -6.38 23.54
N ILE A 827 41.09 -5.89 23.05
CA ILE A 827 41.87 -6.55 21.99
C ILE A 827 42.74 -7.68 22.54
N TYR A 828 43.35 -7.48 23.71
CA TYR A 828 44.30 -8.43 24.26
C TYR A 828 43.70 -9.41 25.27
N GLU A 829 42.42 -9.23 25.67
CA GLU A 829 41.75 -9.96 26.75
C GLU A 829 42.64 -10.06 28.00
N LYS A 830 42.52 -9.12 28.94
CA LYS A 830 43.04 -9.37 30.29
C LYS A 830 42.17 -10.47 30.91
N VAL A 831 42.66 -11.71 30.92
CA VAL A 831 42.15 -12.78 31.81
C VAL A 831 42.30 -12.33 33.27
#